data_AF-A0A1G2XQ30-F1
#
_entry.id   AF-A0A1G2XQ30-F1
#
_cell.length_a   1.000
_cell.length_b   1.000
_cell.length_c   1.000
_cell.angle_alpha   90.00
_cell.angle_beta   90.00
_cell.angle_gamma   90.00
#
_symmetry.space_group_name_H-M   'P 1'
#
loop_
_entity.id
_entity.type
_entity.pdbx_description
1 polymer ?
#
loop_
_entity_poly.entity_id
_entity_poly.type
_entity_poly.pdbx_seq_one_letter_code
_entity_poly.pdbx_strand_id
1 'polypeptide(L)'
;MFLFSNCLFAYEYEYLPWADCSQYRTPVDRPMERIISLNDSYKTSKNFKATCKNRLDDNSYPHIEWEVLPINRDTKNTGDYAVFRTMLPDDPCNLIVGVRIHLWSSKETSFDFQVFENVGPTMGFLSPASCIGTAKDKDVKEGKQTLVLIWSETGEDKKKLERLNAYGLVAKESPLVIKVTKVDLIFANKKDAQKYEKQQAEQHLKLQQVMITALDSLGVKLGSLFGEISVDNMEMSIWQGVHLSAMGQQIDHWSCLAKKNYGSDERGELLEKNRQELIFELESGIVVSQKIEDLQHKVDIFVDDMMNKLPLSARKWYVGEDGKYHRPDGRPYRVFAPYFQRLRYSYPNEIRKFMGLGDWDMRHLAGLGFNGIRADITWNKLEPKKGDFDPEYVAMVKSVFKEAERYGLAVCFMPQWPFPDWFVKGKPGYEINEKSHIHASKQNAYHWPEAVISMFSRVGEEMADVPNILAFEVPTNEPSLSLTRKGILDRPYLMELWNKWLKETYVTRSNLAEVWGSAYKDSDRYGLADDEDWNNNSIRPLGFQNDPDVDTAYAYNPRLWDHLRWAGWMQENLTGSIMRVLHKSIPDAVGIMQYTTGDRHDYGPVPIDYRPIQTYVGEGVVPGTHYGIAGIQARKARSLSLLGYDSEFQNENREKYIVEHVKLGLGFSPFSFFYYGHGGRLFADYEGHLKPEVLYLCTLSNWIRTYWPEDIATKGKIALVSNTRLATTTGELTDDLVKILEERGYQVGVLEGMRVSRNPELLENYQLVITTSSYMDIKLLEVLSESYKGLVLLFGRLDMDSYARKPDKGLAAEMVKRELFIKESSVDKFSLATVQNMDLRGSWDFYYAGKHKSAPKTPLANMNSVNWSRVSVPGMWGEEGIEASQRYLLGDGWYRREVLIPIEWKGSLELVIGAIDDEDWTFFNGELIGKTISSEKSDCHLQFRKYVIPANIVNWGKKNEIVICNLNTFNKAGIYKEPIKIQSTVSGKVCWLSNGNEVSEAIPLNLSKNASCVYKENILNNVEVLAQVGGIGLDKPVAFIRQDRWYWWIDDSAWSSKDEAQMKVLDIILRKIDK
;
A
#
# COMPACT_ATOMS: atom_id res chain seq x y z
N MET A 1 69.72 9.03 -38.81
CA MET A 1 68.68 8.16 -39.40
C MET A 1 67.81 7.70 -38.23
N PHE A 2 66.51 7.97 -38.33
CA PHE A 2 65.52 7.98 -37.25
C PHE A 2 65.35 6.65 -36.50
N LEU A 3 65.28 6.69 -35.17
CA LEU A 3 64.54 5.75 -34.35
C LEU A 3 63.59 6.56 -33.46
N PHE A 4 62.30 6.41 -33.74
CA PHE A 4 61.20 7.08 -33.05
C PHE A 4 61.00 6.51 -31.64
N SER A 5 60.87 7.42 -30.70
CA SER A 5 60.24 7.24 -29.39
C SER A 5 58.80 6.73 -29.53
N ASN A 6 58.39 5.80 -28.67
CA ASN A 6 57.04 5.79 -28.14
C ASN A 6 57.13 5.68 -26.63
N CYS A 7 56.94 6.83 -25.98
CA CYS A 7 56.73 6.95 -24.55
C CYS A 7 55.46 6.17 -24.17
N LEU A 8 55.60 5.23 -23.25
CA LEU A 8 54.48 4.76 -22.43
C LEU A 8 54.02 5.97 -21.60
N PHE A 9 52.99 6.66 -22.06
CA PHE A 9 52.19 7.50 -21.17
C PHE A 9 51.51 6.55 -20.18
N ALA A 10 52.07 6.43 -18.97
CA ALA A 10 51.32 5.93 -17.84
C ALA A 10 50.14 6.90 -17.65
N TYR A 11 48.93 6.46 -17.97
CA TYR A 11 47.74 7.21 -17.57
C TYR A 11 47.72 7.22 -16.04
N GLU A 12 48.02 8.37 -15.44
CA GLU A 12 47.78 8.61 -14.02
C GLU A 12 46.27 8.64 -13.82
N TYR A 13 45.69 7.51 -13.43
CA TYR A 13 44.30 7.45 -13.02
C TYR A 13 44.10 8.32 -11.77
N GLU A 14 42.93 8.95 -11.68
CA GLU A 14 42.52 9.72 -10.50
C GLU A 14 41.55 8.91 -9.65
N TYR A 15 41.71 8.99 -8.33
CA TYR A 15 40.95 8.19 -7.38
C TYR A 15 40.13 9.10 -6.45
N LEU A 16 38.82 8.89 -6.41
CA LEU A 16 37.94 9.60 -5.47
C LEU A 16 37.32 8.61 -4.46
N PRO A 17 37.39 8.89 -3.15
CA PRO A 17 36.73 8.06 -2.13
C PRO A 17 35.21 8.04 -2.32
N TRP A 18 34.63 6.85 -2.45
CA TRP A 18 33.17 6.71 -2.56
C TRP A 18 32.55 6.11 -1.30
N ALA A 19 33.14 5.05 -0.76
CA ALA A 19 32.69 4.44 0.48
C ALA A 19 33.91 4.10 1.35
N ASP A 20 33.94 4.58 2.59
CA ASP A 20 34.95 4.22 3.59
C ASP A 20 34.20 3.77 4.83
N CYS A 21 34.33 2.49 5.19
CA CYS A 21 33.55 1.93 6.30
C CYS A 21 33.80 2.67 7.63
N SER A 22 34.95 3.35 7.76
CA SER A 22 35.36 4.06 8.97
C SER A 22 34.99 5.54 9.03
N GLN A 23 34.51 6.12 7.93
CA GLN A 23 34.20 7.54 7.84
C GLN A 23 32.70 7.75 7.60
N TYR A 24 32.07 8.42 8.56
CA TYR A 24 30.70 8.89 8.45
C TYR A 24 30.70 10.33 7.96
N ARG A 25 29.96 10.60 6.89
CA ARG A 25 29.80 11.97 6.38
C ARG A 25 28.75 12.75 7.16
N THR A 26 27.75 12.05 7.68
CA THR A 26 26.68 12.59 8.51
C THR A 26 26.40 11.64 9.68
N PRO A 27 25.71 12.08 10.74
CA PRO A 27 25.40 11.21 11.89
C PRO A 27 24.54 9.98 11.56
N VAL A 28 23.83 10.00 10.43
CA VAL A 28 22.96 8.91 9.98
C VAL A 28 23.50 8.19 8.73
N ASP A 29 24.72 8.51 8.30
CA ASP A 29 25.41 7.89 7.16
C ASP A 29 25.67 6.40 7.40
N ARG A 30 25.62 5.63 6.32
CA ARG A 30 25.69 4.17 6.32
C ARG A 30 26.67 3.71 5.24
N PRO A 31 27.98 3.91 5.45
CA PRO A 31 28.99 3.66 4.41
C PRO A 31 29.14 2.18 4.06
N MET A 32 28.88 1.25 4.99
CA MET A 32 28.91 -0.19 4.72
C MET A 32 27.75 -0.60 3.81
N GLU A 33 26.55 -0.09 4.09
CA GLU A 33 25.33 -0.34 3.34
C GLU A 33 25.42 0.18 1.90
N ARG A 34 26.16 1.28 1.67
CA ARG A 34 26.49 1.81 0.35
C ARG A 34 27.17 0.77 -0.56
N ILE A 35 27.94 -0.15 0.03
CA ILE A 35 28.67 -1.20 -0.68
C ILE A 35 27.81 -2.47 -0.86
N ILE A 36 26.92 -2.81 0.07
CA ILE A 36 26.17 -4.09 0.10
C ILE A 36 24.65 -3.95 -0.13
N SER A 37 24.23 -2.90 -0.82
CA SER A 37 22.85 -2.37 -0.83
C SER A 37 21.74 -3.26 -1.43
N LEU A 38 21.98 -4.52 -1.83
CA LEU A 38 21.02 -5.32 -2.60
C LEU A 38 20.66 -6.65 -1.91
N ASN A 39 19.38 -7.06 -2.02
CA ASN A 39 18.94 -8.42 -1.69
C ASN A 39 19.68 -9.51 -2.51
N ASP A 40 20.25 -9.12 -3.66
CA ASP A 40 21.06 -9.94 -4.59
C ASP A 40 22.56 -9.61 -4.56
N SER A 41 23.05 -8.88 -3.54
CA SER A 41 24.47 -8.52 -3.41
C SER A 41 25.41 -9.73 -3.34
N TYR A 42 24.88 -10.93 -3.13
CA TYR A 42 25.66 -12.15 -3.27
C TYR A 42 24.82 -13.32 -3.79
N LYS A 43 25.42 -14.16 -4.63
CA LYS A 43 24.80 -15.35 -5.20
C LYS A 43 25.78 -16.51 -5.16
N THR A 44 25.30 -17.71 -4.87
CA THR A 44 26.14 -18.90 -4.87
C THR A 44 25.62 -19.97 -5.81
N SER A 45 26.55 -20.82 -6.27
CA SER A 45 26.22 -22.11 -6.89
C SER A 45 25.75 -23.11 -5.83
N LYS A 46 25.29 -24.29 -6.28
CA LYS A 46 24.63 -25.30 -5.45
C LYS A 46 25.44 -25.77 -4.23
N ASN A 47 26.77 -25.74 -4.28
CA ASN A 47 27.62 -26.29 -3.22
C ASN A 47 28.30 -25.23 -2.34
N PHE A 48 28.17 -23.94 -2.66
CA PHE A 48 28.68 -22.85 -1.83
C PHE A 48 27.54 -22.17 -1.09
N LYS A 49 27.83 -21.70 0.12
CA LYS A 49 27.02 -20.76 0.87
C LYS A 49 27.84 -19.51 1.09
N ALA A 50 27.29 -18.34 0.76
CA ALA A 50 27.93 -17.06 1.05
C ALA A 50 27.10 -16.26 2.04
N THR A 51 27.76 -15.50 2.88
CA THR A 51 27.12 -14.49 3.74
C THR A 51 27.92 -13.21 3.67
N CYS A 52 27.22 -12.08 3.80
CA CYS A 52 27.84 -10.78 3.89
C CYS A 52 27.32 -10.09 5.15
N LYS A 53 28.24 -9.64 6.02
CA LYS A 53 27.91 -9.07 7.33
C LYS A 53 28.76 -7.85 7.60
N ASN A 54 28.16 -6.84 8.21
CA ASN A 54 28.93 -5.76 8.82
C ASN A 54 29.58 -6.30 10.09
N ARG A 55 30.88 -6.03 10.25
CA ARG A 55 31.68 -6.46 11.40
C ARG A 55 32.63 -5.36 11.86
N LEU A 56 33.07 -5.46 13.12
CA LEU A 56 34.22 -4.74 13.65
C LEU A 56 35.39 -5.72 13.75
N ASP A 57 36.60 -5.26 13.47
CA ASP A 57 37.81 -6.01 13.81
C ASP A 57 38.20 -5.81 15.29
N ASP A 58 39.28 -6.45 15.73
CA ASP A 58 39.75 -6.40 17.12
C ASP A 58 40.12 -4.98 17.59
N ASN A 59 40.35 -4.04 16.67
CA ASN A 59 40.64 -2.63 16.96
C ASN A 59 39.41 -1.73 16.77
N SER A 60 38.20 -2.30 16.70
CA SER A 60 36.96 -1.60 16.42
C SER A 60 36.93 -0.90 15.05
N TYR A 61 37.68 -1.40 14.07
CA TYR A 61 37.61 -0.90 12.70
C TYR A 61 36.48 -1.60 11.93
N PRO A 62 35.51 -0.84 11.39
CA PRO A 62 34.38 -1.39 10.66
C PRO A 62 34.79 -1.92 9.28
N HIS A 63 34.20 -3.06 8.91
CA HIS A 63 34.39 -3.65 7.60
C HIS A 63 33.18 -4.50 7.21
N ILE A 64 33.09 -4.77 5.91
CA ILE A 64 32.15 -5.74 5.36
C ILE A 64 32.88 -7.07 5.25
N GLU A 65 32.40 -8.08 5.96
CA GLU A 65 32.93 -9.44 5.88
C GLU A 65 32.08 -10.28 4.92
N TRP A 66 32.68 -10.70 3.82
CA TRP A 66 32.13 -11.67 2.88
C TRP A 66 32.75 -13.04 3.16
N GLU A 67 31.94 -13.94 3.69
CA GLU A 67 32.32 -15.34 3.97
C GLU A 67 31.76 -16.26 2.88
N VAL A 68 32.59 -17.12 2.31
CA VAL A 68 32.20 -18.21 1.40
C VAL A 68 32.55 -19.54 2.05
N LEU A 69 31.56 -20.41 2.20
CA LEU A 69 31.64 -21.68 2.93
C LEU A 69 31.14 -22.85 2.05
N PRO A 70 31.68 -24.07 2.24
CA PRO A 70 31.15 -25.26 1.57
C PRO A 70 29.85 -25.74 2.24
N ILE A 71 28.86 -26.18 1.44
CA ILE A 71 27.60 -26.78 1.94
C ILE A 71 27.82 -28.24 2.37
N ASN A 72 28.59 -29.01 1.61
CA ASN A 72 28.98 -30.39 1.93
C ASN A 72 30.51 -30.51 1.90
N ARG A 73 31.08 -31.18 2.91
CA ARG A 73 32.54 -31.35 3.05
C ARG A 73 33.18 -32.33 2.04
N ASP A 74 32.37 -33.11 1.31
CA ASP A 74 32.85 -34.28 0.54
C ASP A 74 32.76 -34.17 -1.00
N THR A 75 32.34 -33.04 -1.59
CA THR A 75 32.23 -32.92 -3.07
C THR A 75 33.34 -32.05 -3.66
N LYS A 76 34.32 -32.67 -4.34
CA LYS A 76 35.25 -32.01 -5.25
C LYS A 76 34.63 -31.96 -6.66
N ASN A 77 33.86 -30.92 -6.97
CA ASN A 77 33.45 -30.63 -8.35
C ASN A 77 34.01 -29.30 -8.81
N THR A 78 34.36 -29.23 -10.09
CA THR A 78 34.84 -28.03 -10.79
C THR A 78 33.63 -27.24 -11.31
N GLY A 79 33.57 -25.93 -11.03
CA GLY A 79 32.53 -25.03 -11.54
C GLY A 79 31.64 -24.34 -10.49
N ASP A 80 31.86 -24.58 -9.20
CA ASP A 80 31.18 -23.85 -8.13
C ASP A 80 31.71 -22.43 -7.96
N TYR A 81 30.84 -21.51 -7.55
CA TYR A 81 31.19 -20.10 -7.40
C TYR A 81 30.34 -19.39 -6.33
N ALA A 82 30.89 -18.30 -5.79
CA ALA A 82 30.16 -17.30 -5.03
C ALA A 82 30.46 -15.92 -5.61
N VAL A 83 29.44 -15.09 -5.82
CA VAL A 83 29.60 -13.72 -6.30
C VAL A 83 29.32 -12.75 -5.17
N PHE A 84 30.13 -11.70 -5.05
CA PHE A 84 29.86 -10.47 -4.30
C PHE A 84 29.66 -9.32 -5.29
N ARG A 85 28.57 -8.57 -5.19
CA ARG A 85 28.17 -7.52 -6.13
C ARG A 85 27.86 -6.22 -5.41
N THR A 86 28.30 -5.12 -6.01
CA THR A 86 28.10 -3.75 -5.53
C THR A 86 27.64 -2.87 -6.67
N MET A 87 26.58 -2.10 -6.44
CA MET A 87 26.05 -1.13 -7.39
C MET A 87 26.92 0.12 -7.40
N LEU A 88 27.12 0.73 -8.57
CA LEU A 88 27.86 1.98 -8.70
C LEU A 88 26.96 3.18 -8.34
N PRO A 89 27.54 4.31 -7.90
CA PRO A 89 26.78 5.55 -7.76
C PRO A 89 26.32 6.08 -9.11
N ASP A 90 25.31 6.94 -9.11
CA ASP A 90 24.80 7.58 -10.33
C ASP A 90 25.90 8.38 -11.05
N ASP A 91 26.14 8.02 -12.30
CA ASP A 91 27.11 8.66 -13.20
C ASP A 91 26.51 8.81 -14.61
N PRO A 92 25.62 9.80 -14.84
CA PRO A 92 24.94 9.98 -16.11
C PRO A 92 25.88 10.37 -17.27
N CYS A 93 27.13 10.70 -16.97
CA CYS A 93 28.15 11.01 -17.96
C CYS A 93 29.09 9.85 -18.27
N ASN A 94 28.94 8.69 -17.59
CA ASN A 94 29.80 7.51 -17.73
C ASN A 94 31.32 7.85 -17.62
N LEU A 95 31.67 8.65 -16.61
CA LEU A 95 33.02 9.12 -16.31
C LEU A 95 33.84 8.12 -15.48
N ILE A 96 33.20 7.28 -14.69
CA ILE A 96 33.85 6.26 -13.87
C ILE A 96 34.39 5.16 -14.80
N VAL A 97 35.70 4.88 -14.70
CA VAL A 97 36.40 3.87 -15.53
C VAL A 97 36.84 2.62 -14.75
N GLY A 98 36.64 2.60 -13.44
CA GLY A 98 36.95 1.46 -12.58
C GLY A 98 36.68 1.71 -11.11
N VAL A 99 37.04 0.73 -10.28
CA VAL A 99 37.01 0.83 -8.81
C VAL A 99 38.29 0.31 -8.19
N ARG A 100 38.66 0.87 -7.03
CA ARG A 100 39.77 0.43 -6.20
C ARG A 100 39.24 -0.02 -4.85
N ILE A 101 39.37 -1.31 -4.55
CA ILE A 101 38.84 -1.94 -3.33
C ILE A 101 39.99 -2.16 -2.35
N HIS A 102 39.87 -1.62 -1.14
CA HIS A 102 40.76 -1.90 -0.02
C HIS A 102 40.19 -3.08 0.75
N LEU A 103 40.93 -4.17 0.82
CA LEU A 103 40.45 -5.43 1.38
C LEU A 103 41.52 -6.22 2.14
N TRP A 104 41.06 -7.16 2.96
CA TRP A 104 41.89 -8.22 3.54
C TRP A 104 41.36 -9.58 3.08
N SER A 105 42.25 -10.51 2.75
CA SER A 105 41.90 -11.89 2.39
C SER A 105 42.46 -12.89 3.39
N SER A 106 41.67 -13.92 3.73
CA SER A 106 42.08 -15.00 4.63
C SER A 106 43.15 -15.93 4.07
N LYS A 107 43.38 -15.91 2.75
CA LYS A 107 44.37 -16.72 2.04
C LYS A 107 44.64 -16.14 0.66
N GLU A 108 45.70 -16.60 0.01
CA GLU A 108 45.94 -16.31 -1.41
C GLU A 108 44.86 -16.96 -2.28
N THR A 109 44.31 -16.19 -3.23
CA THR A 109 43.15 -16.55 -4.05
C THR A 109 43.16 -15.80 -5.38
N SER A 110 42.22 -16.13 -6.27
CA SER A 110 41.92 -15.33 -7.46
C SER A 110 40.41 -15.17 -7.67
N PHE A 111 40.01 -14.01 -8.19
CA PHE A 111 38.62 -13.70 -8.51
C PHE A 111 38.40 -13.50 -10.00
N ASP A 112 37.24 -13.89 -10.53
CA ASP A 112 36.78 -13.24 -11.76
C ASP A 112 36.14 -11.89 -11.40
N PHE A 113 36.54 -10.85 -12.11
CA PHE A 113 35.94 -9.53 -12.06
C PHE A 113 34.85 -9.42 -13.11
N GLN A 114 33.63 -9.11 -12.67
CA GLN A 114 32.47 -8.98 -13.54
C GLN A 114 31.90 -7.57 -13.47
N VAL A 115 31.39 -7.13 -14.61
CA VAL A 115 30.64 -5.88 -14.78
C VAL A 115 29.21 -6.21 -15.22
N PHE A 116 28.25 -5.47 -14.71
CA PHE A 116 26.84 -5.80 -14.88
C PHE A 116 26.02 -4.59 -15.35
N GLU A 117 24.98 -4.89 -16.12
CA GLU A 117 23.86 -3.97 -16.36
C GLU A 117 22.60 -4.51 -15.68
N ASN A 118 21.61 -3.64 -15.47
CA ASN A 118 20.33 -3.97 -14.83
C ASN A 118 20.50 -4.56 -13.42
N VAL A 119 21.58 -4.19 -12.72
CA VAL A 119 21.71 -4.50 -11.29
C VAL A 119 20.98 -3.43 -10.50
N GLY A 120 19.90 -3.83 -9.89
CA GLY A 120 19.13 -3.05 -8.93
C GLY A 120 18.30 -4.03 -8.10
N PRO A 121 17.56 -3.57 -7.10
CA PRO A 121 16.74 -4.46 -6.28
C PRO A 121 15.50 -4.94 -7.08
N THR A 122 15.68 -5.80 -8.07
CA THR A 122 14.59 -6.22 -8.97
C THR A 122 13.52 -7.04 -8.24
N MET A 123 12.25 -6.67 -8.45
CA MET A 123 11.07 -7.51 -8.24
C MET A 123 10.18 -7.45 -9.49
N GLY A 124 10.71 -7.86 -10.65
CA GLY A 124 9.89 -7.99 -11.86
C GLY A 124 10.57 -8.06 -13.23
N PHE A 125 9.78 -8.37 -14.26
CA PHE A 125 10.14 -8.93 -15.58
C PHE A 125 11.18 -8.20 -16.48
N LEU A 126 11.79 -7.08 -16.08
CA LEU A 126 12.83 -6.42 -16.87
C LEU A 126 14.25 -6.74 -16.35
N SER A 127 14.82 -7.73 -17.04
CA SER A 127 16.18 -8.28 -17.05
C SER A 127 16.83 -8.64 -15.70
N PRO A 128 17.05 -9.95 -15.41
CA PRO A 128 17.95 -10.33 -14.33
C PRO A 128 19.30 -9.66 -14.53
N ALA A 129 19.92 -9.23 -13.43
CA ALA A 129 21.29 -8.72 -13.38
C ALA A 129 22.17 -9.44 -14.40
N SER A 130 22.55 -8.72 -15.45
CA SER A 130 23.17 -9.32 -16.63
C SER A 130 24.65 -9.01 -16.59
N CYS A 131 25.47 -10.05 -16.44
CA CYS A 131 26.90 -9.91 -16.61
C CYS A 131 27.16 -9.54 -18.07
N ILE A 132 27.71 -8.35 -18.28
CA ILE A 132 28.01 -7.83 -19.63
C ILE A 132 29.48 -7.95 -19.98
N GLY A 133 30.36 -8.25 -19.01
CA GLY A 133 31.79 -8.43 -19.24
C GLY A 133 32.47 -9.14 -18.08
N THR A 134 33.56 -9.86 -18.35
CA THR A 134 34.33 -10.59 -17.34
C THR A 134 35.83 -10.51 -17.63
N ALA A 135 36.62 -10.09 -16.64
CA ALA A 135 38.07 -10.27 -16.62
C ALA A 135 38.41 -11.40 -15.63
N LYS A 136 39.16 -12.41 -16.08
CA LYS A 136 39.45 -13.61 -15.28
C LYS A 136 40.68 -13.45 -14.41
N ASP A 137 40.74 -14.26 -13.35
CA ASP A 137 41.95 -14.57 -12.59
C ASP A 137 42.67 -13.33 -12.05
N LYS A 138 41.93 -12.46 -11.36
CA LYS A 138 42.47 -11.34 -10.58
C LYS A 138 43.07 -11.87 -9.28
N ASP A 139 44.40 -11.95 -9.24
CA ASP A 139 45.16 -12.44 -8.08
C ASP A 139 44.99 -11.54 -6.86
N VAL A 140 44.78 -12.18 -5.70
CA VAL A 140 44.63 -11.53 -4.40
C VAL A 140 45.48 -12.29 -3.39
N LYS A 141 46.42 -11.60 -2.74
CA LYS A 141 47.33 -12.20 -1.75
C LYS A 141 46.62 -12.40 -0.41
N GLU A 142 47.17 -13.27 0.43
CA GLU A 142 46.76 -13.31 1.83
C GLU A 142 47.10 -11.99 2.52
N GLY A 143 46.22 -11.50 3.40
CA GLY A 143 46.43 -10.26 4.15
C GLY A 143 45.81 -9.01 3.52
N LYS A 144 46.17 -7.84 4.08
CA LYS A 144 45.66 -6.52 3.65
C LYS A 144 46.28 -6.11 2.32
N GLN A 145 45.46 -5.63 1.39
CA GLN A 145 45.91 -5.12 0.09
C GLN A 145 44.88 -4.22 -0.56
N THR A 146 45.22 -3.74 -1.76
CA THR A 146 44.32 -2.99 -2.62
C THR A 146 44.17 -3.69 -3.97
N LEU A 147 42.93 -3.88 -4.41
CA LEU A 147 42.57 -4.47 -5.69
C LEU A 147 42.04 -3.38 -6.64
N VAL A 148 42.72 -3.18 -7.76
CA VAL A 148 42.34 -2.21 -8.81
C VAL A 148 41.64 -2.95 -9.94
N LEU A 149 40.44 -2.49 -10.31
CA LEU A 149 39.59 -3.13 -11.30
C LEU A 149 39.16 -2.08 -12.33
N ILE A 150 39.57 -2.24 -13.58
CA ILE A 150 39.29 -1.28 -14.66
C ILE A 150 38.32 -1.91 -15.66
N TRP A 151 37.25 -1.20 -16.04
CA TRP A 151 36.18 -1.76 -16.88
C TRP A 151 36.70 -2.34 -18.21
N SER A 152 37.69 -1.70 -18.83
CA SER A 152 38.27 -2.13 -20.11
C SER A 152 38.99 -3.47 -20.05
N GLU A 153 39.38 -3.95 -18.87
CA GLU A 153 40.04 -5.26 -18.71
C GLU A 153 39.10 -6.43 -19.03
N THR A 154 37.80 -6.18 -19.09
CA THR A 154 36.78 -7.15 -19.49
C THR A 154 36.79 -7.46 -20.99
N GLY A 155 37.49 -6.65 -21.80
CA GLY A 155 37.56 -6.79 -23.25
C GLY A 155 36.30 -6.37 -24.00
N GLU A 156 35.32 -5.76 -23.32
CA GLU A 156 34.04 -5.34 -23.90
C GLU A 156 34.12 -3.98 -24.60
N ASP A 157 33.24 -3.77 -25.60
CA ASP A 157 33.15 -2.49 -26.31
C ASP A 157 32.66 -1.35 -25.42
N LYS A 158 33.15 -0.12 -25.70
CA LYS A 158 32.79 1.08 -24.94
C LYS A 158 31.28 1.33 -24.86
N LYS A 159 30.51 1.13 -25.94
CA LYS A 159 29.05 1.33 -25.93
C LYS A 159 28.32 0.33 -25.05
N LYS A 160 28.91 -0.85 -24.83
CA LYS A 160 28.37 -1.87 -23.92
C LYS A 160 28.67 -1.49 -22.48
N LEU A 161 29.89 -1.01 -22.20
CA LEU A 161 30.27 -0.49 -20.89
C LEU A 161 29.50 0.80 -20.49
N GLU A 162 29.00 1.59 -21.44
CA GLU A 162 28.11 2.73 -21.16
C GLU A 162 26.77 2.34 -20.49
N ARG A 163 26.42 1.04 -20.45
CA ARG A 163 25.22 0.52 -19.76
C ARG A 163 25.50 -0.08 -18.38
N LEU A 164 26.77 -0.09 -17.98
CA LEU A 164 27.24 -0.60 -16.70
C LEU A 164 26.62 0.20 -15.54
N ASN A 165 26.10 -0.51 -14.53
CA ASN A 165 25.67 0.12 -13.28
C ASN A 165 26.11 -0.63 -12.00
N ALA A 166 26.84 -1.74 -12.11
CA ALA A 166 27.39 -2.47 -10.97
C ALA A 166 28.61 -3.32 -11.33
N TYR A 167 29.40 -3.68 -10.32
CA TYR A 167 30.52 -4.61 -10.46
C TYR A 167 30.40 -5.78 -9.48
N GLY A 168 31.19 -6.82 -9.70
CA GLY A 168 31.27 -7.92 -8.75
C GLY A 168 32.54 -8.75 -8.84
N LEU A 169 32.81 -9.46 -7.75
CA LEU A 169 33.91 -10.41 -7.57
C LEU A 169 33.34 -11.82 -7.47
N VAL A 170 33.88 -12.75 -8.27
CA VAL A 170 33.46 -14.16 -8.28
C VAL A 170 34.57 -15.02 -7.68
N ALA A 171 34.30 -15.56 -6.49
CA ALA A 171 35.12 -16.56 -5.84
C ALA A 171 34.82 -17.94 -6.44
N LYS A 172 35.86 -18.72 -6.77
CA LYS A 172 35.74 -20.10 -7.28
C LYS A 172 36.19 -21.15 -6.26
N GLU A 173 36.41 -20.72 -5.02
CA GLU A 173 36.91 -21.58 -3.96
C GLU A 173 36.26 -21.26 -2.60
N SER A 174 36.27 -22.25 -1.71
CA SER A 174 35.87 -22.11 -0.31
C SER A 174 36.68 -23.08 0.58
N PRO A 175 36.80 -22.83 1.91
CA PRO A 175 36.35 -21.62 2.59
C PRO A 175 37.21 -20.40 2.20
N LEU A 176 36.59 -19.22 2.23
CA LEU A 176 37.23 -17.95 1.93
C LEU A 176 36.55 -16.84 2.74
N VAL A 177 37.35 -15.94 3.31
CA VAL A 177 36.83 -14.73 3.98
C VAL A 177 37.53 -13.50 3.41
N ILE A 178 36.73 -12.55 2.92
CA ILE A 178 37.17 -11.25 2.42
C ILE A 178 36.59 -10.16 3.30
N LYS A 179 37.42 -9.21 3.73
CA LYS A 179 37.00 -8.04 4.51
C LYS A 179 37.21 -6.79 3.67
N VAL A 180 36.14 -6.08 3.31
CA VAL A 180 36.22 -4.82 2.55
C VAL A 180 36.11 -3.64 3.50
N THR A 181 37.08 -2.72 3.44
CA THR A 181 37.15 -1.54 4.31
C THR A 181 36.86 -0.24 3.59
N LYS A 182 37.16 -0.16 2.29
CA LYS A 182 37.00 1.07 1.49
C LYS A 182 36.89 0.76 0.01
N VAL A 183 36.15 1.58 -0.72
CA VAL A 183 36.05 1.58 -2.18
C VAL A 183 36.23 3.00 -2.71
N ASP A 184 37.19 3.18 -3.61
CA ASP A 184 37.39 4.41 -4.38
C ASP A 184 36.92 4.22 -5.83
N LEU A 185 36.38 5.29 -6.43
CA LEU A 185 36.07 5.35 -7.85
C LEU A 185 37.32 5.77 -8.62
N ILE A 186 37.48 5.23 -9.82
CA ILE A 186 38.62 5.52 -10.70
C ILE A 186 38.14 6.33 -11.90
N PHE A 187 38.85 7.40 -12.22
CA PHE A 187 38.62 8.26 -13.38
C PHE A 187 39.84 8.27 -14.30
N ALA A 188 39.60 8.36 -15.61
CA ALA A 188 40.66 8.32 -16.62
C ALA A 188 41.63 9.51 -16.52
N ASN A 189 41.19 10.64 -15.95
CA ASN A 189 41.97 11.86 -15.80
C ASN A 189 41.30 12.81 -14.79
N LYS A 190 42.06 13.84 -14.38
CA LYS A 190 41.62 14.85 -13.40
C LYS A 190 40.41 15.66 -13.82
N LYS A 191 40.28 15.94 -15.12
CA LYS A 191 39.14 16.72 -15.65
C LYS A 191 37.82 15.98 -15.47
N ASP A 192 37.81 14.67 -15.69
CA ASP A 192 36.62 13.83 -15.52
C ASP A 192 36.27 13.66 -14.04
N ALA A 193 37.27 13.46 -13.17
CA ALA A 193 37.07 13.45 -11.71
C ALA A 193 36.46 14.77 -11.22
N GLN A 194 37.02 15.92 -11.60
CA GLN A 194 36.50 17.25 -11.24
C GLN A 194 35.10 17.50 -11.78
N LYS A 195 34.78 16.98 -12.98
CA LYS A 195 33.43 17.07 -13.54
C LYS A 195 32.42 16.25 -12.71
N TYR A 196 32.80 15.05 -12.28
CA TYR A 196 31.99 14.23 -11.39
C TYR A 196 31.78 14.90 -10.03
N GLU A 197 32.84 15.39 -9.39
CA GLU A 197 32.74 16.12 -8.10
C GLU A 197 31.84 17.35 -8.21
N LYS A 198 31.98 18.13 -9.30
CA LYS A 198 31.11 19.29 -9.53
C LYS A 198 29.64 18.89 -9.63
N GLN A 199 29.34 17.79 -10.33
CA GLN A 199 27.98 17.29 -10.44
C GLN A 199 27.44 16.83 -9.07
N GLN A 200 28.24 16.12 -8.27
CA GLN A 200 27.86 15.71 -6.93
C GLN A 200 27.63 16.93 -6.02
N ALA A 201 28.48 17.96 -6.10
CA ALA A 201 28.31 19.19 -5.34
C ALA A 201 27.02 19.95 -5.73
N GLU A 202 26.68 20.02 -7.02
CA GLU A 202 25.43 20.62 -7.49
C GLU A 202 24.18 19.86 -7.00
N GLN A 203 24.25 18.53 -6.89
CA GLN A 203 23.18 17.73 -6.31
C GLN A 203 23.09 17.94 -4.80
N HIS A 204 24.22 17.91 -4.10
CA HIS A 204 24.31 18.10 -2.66
C HIS A 204 23.78 19.47 -2.23
N LEU A 205 24.10 20.56 -2.95
CA LEU A 205 23.53 21.90 -2.69
C LEU A 205 22.00 21.93 -2.76
N LYS A 206 21.39 21.19 -3.69
CA LYS A 206 19.92 21.09 -3.76
C LYS A 206 19.35 20.38 -2.54
N LEU A 207 20.03 19.33 -2.08
CA LEU A 207 19.62 18.57 -0.90
C LEU A 207 19.77 19.41 0.39
N GLN A 208 20.85 20.18 0.51
CA GLN A 208 21.01 21.15 1.60
C GLN A 208 19.88 22.17 1.63
N GLN A 209 19.49 22.73 0.49
CA GLN A 209 18.35 23.67 0.42
C GLN A 209 17.03 23.04 0.89
N VAL A 210 16.80 21.76 0.59
CA VAL A 210 15.62 21.01 1.09
C VAL A 210 15.67 20.91 2.62
N MET A 211 16.81 20.48 3.18
CA MET A 211 16.98 20.34 4.62
C MET A 211 16.82 21.68 5.35
N ILE A 212 17.39 22.76 4.81
CA ILE A 212 17.24 24.12 5.34
C ILE A 212 15.76 24.53 5.34
N THR A 213 15.03 24.28 4.26
CA THR A 213 13.61 24.64 4.18
C THR A 213 12.78 23.85 5.23
N ALA A 214 13.12 22.58 5.45
CA ALA A 214 12.49 21.78 6.50
C ALA A 214 12.78 22.35 7.90
N LEU A 215 14.04 22.66 8.20
CA LEU A 215 14.45 23.22 9.49
C LEU A 215 13.88 24.62 9.75
N ASP A 216 13.85 25.48 8.73
CA ASP A 216 13.25 26.80 8.81
C ASP A 216 11.78 26.68 9.23
N SER A 217 11.03 25.72 8.67
CA SER A 217 9.63 25.49 9.04
C SER A 217 9.44 24.96 10.48
N LEU A 218 10.48 24.35 11.04
CA LEU A 218 10.53 23.81 12.40
C LEU A 218 11.14 24.78 13.42
N GLY A 219 11.52 25.99 12.97
CA GLY A 219 11.98 27.07 13.84
C GLY A 219 13.49 27.18 14.01
N VAL A 220 14.30 26.57 13.14
CA VAL A 220 15.75 26.79 13.06
C VAL A 220 16.07 27.45 11.72
N LYS A 221 16.30 28.77 11.71
CA LYS A 221 16.34 29.63 10.53
C LYS A 221 17.74 29.69 9.89
N LEU A 222 18.10 28.69 9.09
CA LEU A 222 19.41 28.60 8.43
C LEU A 222 19.43 29.27 7.05
N GLY A 223 18.28 29.66 6.49
CA GLY A 223 18.16 30.20 5.14
C GLY A 223 19.09 31.37 4.82
N SER A 224 19.36 32.27 5.78
CA SER A 224 20.25 33.42 5.58
C SER A 224 21.73 33.08 5.46
N LEU A 225 22.15 31.89 5.90
CA LEU A 225 23.53 31.43 5.80
C LEU A 225 23.82 30.74 4.46
N PHE A 226 22.78 30.38 3.70
CA PHE A 226 22.92 29.58 2.48
C PHE A 226 23.61 30.38 1.39
N GLY A 227 24.81 29.92 1.00
CA GLY A 227 25.69 30.62 0.06
C GLY A 227 26.66 31.62 0.71
N GLU A 228 26.45 31.98 1.98
CA GLU A 228 27.34 32.88 2.74
C GLU A 228 28.50 32.13 3.42
N ILE A 229 28.29 30.85 3.77
CA ILE A 229 29.32 29.97 4.35
C ILE A 229 29.68 28.83 3.38
N SER A 230 30.79 28.12 3.65
CA SER A 230 31.19 26.97 2.83
C SER A 230 30.15 25.84 2.88
N VAL A 231 30.13 25.02 1.83
CA VAL A 231 29.24 23.85 1.73
C VAL A 231 29.39 22.91 2.92
N ASP A 232 30.62 22.65 3.37
CA ASP A 232 30.89 21.79 4.53
C ASP A 232 30.41 22.42 5.85
N ASN A 233 30.56 23.74 6.03
CA ASN A 233 30.06 24.43 7.21
C ASN A 233 28.53 24.49 7.23
N MET A 234 27.91 24.61 6.05
CA MET A 234 26.46 24.52 5.91
C MET A 234 25.97 23.12 6.28
N GLU A 235 26.65 22.09 5.80
CA GLU A 235 26.33 20.69 6.15
C GLU A 235 26.37 20.47 7.65
N MET A 236 27.44 20.94 8.32
CA MET A 236 27.55 20.89 9.77
C MET A 236 26.41 21.66 10.47
N SER A 237 26.05 22.83 9.96
CA SER A 237 24.97 23.67 10.52
C SER A 237 23.61 23.00 10.38
N ILE A 238 23.35 22.31 9.26
CA ILE A 238 22.13 21.54 9.04
C ILE A 238 21.98 20.45 10.10
N TRP A 239 23.01 19.64 10.33
CA TRP A 239 22.94 18.55 11.32
C TRP A 239 22.85 19.06 12.76
N GLN A 240 23.50 20.18 13.08
CA GLN A 240 23.31 20.88 14.36
C GLN A 240 21.88 21.40 14.51
N GLY A 241 21.29 21.91 13.44
CA GLY A 241 19.89 22.35 13.41
C GLY A 241 18.91 21.19 13.62
N VAL A 242 19.16 20.04 12.98
CA VAL A 242 18.38 18.80 13.21
C VAL A 242 18.46 18.39 14.68
N HIS A 243 19.67 18.43 15.28
CA HIS A 243 19.87 18.09 16.69
C HIS A 243 19.12 19.04 17.62
N LEU A 244 19.23 20.35 17.42
CA LEU A 244 18.50 21.35 18.21
C LEU A 244 16.99 21.22 18.04
N SER A 245 16.48 20.93 16.83
CA SER A 245 15.06 20.66 16.59
C SER A 245 14.58 19.44 17.38
N ALA A 246 15.33 18.33 17.31
CA ALA A 246 15.02 17.09 18.02
C ALA A 246 15.03 17.28 19.56
N MET A 247 16.02 18.02 20.06
CA MET A 247 16.13 18.36 21.47
C MET A 247 14.92 19.15 21.96
N GLY A 248 14.34 20.02 21.11
CA GLY A 248 13.08 20.72 21.42
C GLY A 248 11.90 19.76 21.62
N GLN A 249 11.78 18.71 20.80
CA GLN A 249 10.74 17.69 20.98
C GLN A 249 10.95 16.88 22.26
N GLN A 250 12.20 16.52 22.56
CA GLN A 250 12.59 15.83 23.79
C GLN A 250 12.23 16.67 25.02
N ILE A 251 12.64 17.95 25.06
CA ILE A 251 12.32 18.85 26.17
C ILE A 251 10.81 19.06 26.31
N ASP A 252 10.07 19.33 25.23
CA ASP A 252 8.60 19.51 25.25
C ASP A 252 7.90 18.31 25.91
N HIS A 253 8.25 17.09 25.48
CA HIS A 253 7.62 15.88 26.00
C HIS A 253 7.80 15.75 27.53
N TRP A 254 9.04 15.78 28.00
CA TRP A 254 9.35 15.56 29.42
C TRP A 254 8.94 16.73 30.31
N SER A 255 8.99 17.96 29.78
CA SER A 255 8.53 19.16 30.48
C SER A 255 7.01 19.16 30.67
N CYS A 256 6.24 18.75 29.64
CA CYS A 256 4.80 18.58 29.78
C CYS A 256 4.43 17.53 30.84
N LEU A 257 5.17 16.41 30.89
CA LEU A 257 4.99 15.41 31.94
C LEU A 257 5.37 15.93 33.33
N ALA A 258 6.44 16.72 33.44
CA ALA A 258 6.84 17.36 34.68
C ALA A 258 5.76 18.33 35.18
N LYS A 259 5.25 19.22 34.32
CA LYS A 259 4.12 20.12 34.64
C LYS A 259 2.90 19.34 35.12
N LYS A 260 2.51 18.30 34.39
CA LYS A 260 1.32 17.49 34.71
C LYS A 260 1.44 16.78 36.07
N ASN A 261 2.61 16.22 36.40
CA ASN A 261 2.77 15.37 37.57
C ASN A 261 3.28 16.11 38.82
N TYR A 262 3.97 17.24 38.65
CA TYR A 262 4.62 17.97 39.75
C TYR A 262 4.22 19.46 39.83
N GLY A 263 3.45 19.98 38.87
CA GLY A 263 3.00 21.38 38.85
C GLY A 263 4.05 22.40 38.38
N SER A 264 5.28 21.96 38.10
CA SER A 264 6.40 22.80 37.65
C SER A 264 7.37 22.01 36.77
N ASP A 265 8.13 22.70 35.92
CA ASP A 265 9.18 22.15 35.07
C ASP A 265 10.37 23.12 34.90
N GLU A 266 10.71 23.89 35.94
CA GLU A 266 11.75 24.95 35.88
C GLU A 266 13.06 24.50 35.19
N ARG A 267 13.45 23.23 35.40
CA ARG A 267 14.61 22.63 34.72
C ARG A 267 14.42 22.51 33.21
N GLY A 268 13.25 22.06 32.76
CA GLY A 268 12.87 21.99 31.35
C GLY A 268 12.83 23.38 30.70
N GLU A 269 12.23 24.36 31.38
CA GLU A 269 12.18 25.75 30.90
C GLU A 269 13.58 26.37 30.73
N LEU A 270 14.50 26.08 31.66
CA LEU A 270 15.91 26.50 31.54
C LEU A 270 16.62 25.80 30.38
N LEU A 271 16.39 24.51 30.18
CA LEU A 271 16.98 23.76 29.06
C LEU A 271 16.47 24.29 27.71
N GLU A 272 15.17 24.58 27.61
CA GLU A 272 14.58 25.17 26.41
C GLU A 272 15.15 26.56 26.14
N LYS A 273 15.33 27.40 27.17
CA LYS A 273 15.99 28.70 27.03
C LYS A 273 17.42 28.56 26.49
N ASN A 274 18.23 27.66 27.06
CA ASN A 274 19.60 27.42 26.59
C ASN A 274 19.61 26.90 25.14
N ARG A 275 18.62 26.08 24.76
CA ARG A 275 18.47 25.58 23.39
C ARG A 275 18.19 26.72 22.40
N GLN A 276 17.29 27.64 22.76
CA GLN A 276 16.98 28.82 21.95
C GLN A 276 18.18 29.77 21.79
N GLU A 277 19.00 29.92 22.83
CA GLU A 277 20.27 30.67 22.75
C GLU A 277 21.24 30.03 21.74
N LEU A 278 21.36 28.70 21.72
CA LEU A 278 22.18 28.00 20.74
C LEU A 278 21.61 28.06 19.32
N ILE A 279 20.28 28.07 19.15
CA ILE A 279 19.66 28.32 17.85
C ILE A 279 20.07 29.70 17.33
N PHE A 280 19.94 30.74 18.16
CA PHE A 280 20.32 32.10 17.76
C PHE A 280 21.80 32.22 17.37
N GLU A 281 22.70 31.58 18.12
CA GLU A 281 24.11 31.51 17.77
C GLU A 281 24.34 30.79 16.43
N LEU A 282 23.68 29.64 16.22
CA LEU A 282 23.77 28.86 14.99
C LEU A 282 23.27 29.64 13.78
N GLU A 283 22.10 30.30 13.89
CA GLU A 283 21.51 31.15 12.84
C GLU A 283 22.41 32.35 12.47
N SER A 284 23.28 32.76 13.40
CA SER A 284 24.29 33.80 13.19
C SER A 284 25.60 33.28 12.56
N GLY A 285 25.68 31.99 12.21
CA GLY A 285 26.85 31.35 11.61
C GLY A 285 27.94 30.95 12.63
N ILE A 286 27.63 30.91 13.93
CA ILE A 286 28.57 30.50 14.97
C ILE A 286 28.56 28.97 15.10
N VAL A 287 29.75 28.36 15.12
CA VAL A 287 29.90 26.92 15.35
C VAL A 287 29.59 26.58 16.81
N VAL A 288 28.56 25.75 17.02
CA VAL A 288 28.05 25.41 18.37
C VAL A 288 28.17 23.94 18.74
N SER A 289 28.91 23.10 17.99
CA SER A 289 28.99 21.64 18.18
C SER A 289 29.18 21.22 19.64
N GLN A 290 30.21 21.75 20.31
CA GLN A 290 30.51 21.37 21.69
C GLN A 290 29.43 21.84 22.67
N LYS A 291 28.87 23.03 22.47
CA LYS A 291 27.78 23.55 23.32
C LYS A 291 26.51 22.72 23.17
N ILE A 292 26.23 22.23 21.96
CA ILE A 292 25.10 21.33 21.69
C ILE A 292 25.30 19.99 22.43
N GLU A 293 26.50 19.39 22.37
CA GLU A 293 26.80 18.16 23.10
C GLU A 293 26.67 18.36 24.62
N ASP A 294 27.22 19.46 25.15
CA ASP A 294 27.10 19.80 26.58
C ASP A 294 25.63 20.00 27.00
N LEU A 295 24.80 20.59 26.13
CA LEU A 295 23.37 20.76 26.38
C LEU A 295 22.63 19.43 26.28
N GLN A 296 22.92 18.60 25.27
CA GLN A 296 22.33 17.27 25.13
C GLN A 296 22.59 16.43 26.37
N HIS A 297 23.80 16.46 26.93
CA HIS A 297 24.11 15.77 28.17
C HIS A 297 23.21 16.23 29.34
N LYS A 298 22.96 17.53 29.47
CA LYS A 298 22.07 18.08 30.51
C LYS A 298 20.61 17.67 30.29
N VAL A 299 20.16 17.61 29.04
CA VAL A 299 18.84 17.12 28.64
C VAL A 299 18.73 15.63 28.97
N ASP A 300 19.73 14.82 28.64
CA ASP A 300 19.74 13.39 28.93
C ASP A 300 19.63 13.12 30.44
N ILE A 301 20.36 13.85 31.28
CA ILE A 301 20.22 13.75 32.75
C ILE A 301 18.80 14.15 33.19
N PHE A 302 18.17 15.15 32.55
CA PHE A 302 16.79 15.53 32.87
C PHE A 302 15.81 14.42 32.50
N VAL A 303 15.95 13.86 31.30
CA VAL A 303 15.12 12.75 30.82
C VAL A 303 15.30 11.52 31.70
N ASP A 304 16.53 11.13 32.03
CA ASP A 304 16.81 9.98 32.88
C ASP A 304 16.21 10.15 34.28
N ASP A 305 16.33 11.34 34.87
CA ASP A 305 15.70 11.67 36.16
C ASP A 305 14.18 11.53 36.09
N MET A 306 13.55 12.04 35.03
CA MET A 306 12.11 11.94 34.82
C MET A 306 11.64 10.51 34.57
N MET A 307 12.34 9.73 33.74
CA MET A 307 12.05 8.32 33.48
C MET A 307 12.15 7.47 34.75
N ASN A 308 13.11 7.77 35.63
CA ASN A 308 13.28 7.07 36.90
C ASN A 308 12.23 7.45 37.95
N LYS A 309 11.79 8.72 37.96
CA LYS A 309 10.80 9.22 38.93
C LYS A 309 9.36 8.89 38.55
N LEU A 310 9.01 8.98 37.27
CA LEU A 310 7.64 8.77 36.82
C LEU A 310 7.29 7.27 36.76
N PRO A 311 6.16 6.86 37.35
CA PRO A 311 5.68 5.48 37.19
C PRO A 311 5.32 5.20 35.72
N LEU A 312 5.37 3.93 35.33
CA LEU A 312 5.01 3.49 33.97
C LEU A 312 3.66 4.06 33.51
N SER A 313 2.64 4.03 34.38
CA SER A 313 1.29 4.53 34.08
C SER A 313 1.24 6.02 33.71
N ALA A 314 2.15 6.85 34.23
CA ALA A 314 2.23 8.28 33.92
C ALA A 314 2.92 8.55 32.57
N ARG A 315 3.55 7.53 31.97
CA ARG A 315 4.27 7.62 30.68
C ARG A 315 3.54 6.92 29.55
N LYS A 316 2.38 6.30 29.80
CA LYS A 316 1.61 5.57 28.78
C LYS A 316 0.78 6.46 27.87
N TRP A 317 0.82 6.19 26.57
CA TRP A 317 -0.18 6.70 25.63
C TRP A 317 -1.47 5.91 25.85
N TYR A 318 -2.62 6.57 25.63
CA TYR A 318 -3.91 5.96 25.93
C TYR A 318 -4.99 6.43 24.95
N VAL A 319 -6.13 5.74 24.93
CA VAL A 319 -7.32 6.17 24.20
C VAL A 319 -8.18 7.03 25.12
N GLY A 320 -8.44 8.28 24.71
CA GLY A 320 -9.28 9.22 25.46
C GLY A 320 -10.78 8.97 25.28
N GLU A 321 -11.60 9.59 26.13
CA GLU A 321 -13.07 9.54 26.02
C GLU A 321 -13.60 10.16 24.72
N ASP A 322 -12.80 11.01 24.07
CA ASP A 322 -13.11 11.60 22.76
C ASP A 322 -12.81 10.67 21.58
N GLY A 323 -12.40 9.42 21.85
CA GLY A 323 -12.13 8.39 20.85
C GLY A 323 -10.81 8.59 20.09
N LYS A 324 -9.89 9.43 20.58
CA LYS A 324 -8.57 9.68 19.99
C LYS A 324 -7.47 9.03 20.82
N TYR A 325 -6.29 8.87 20.24
CA TYR A 325 -5.11 8.62 21.05
C TYR A 325 -4.72 9.91 21.78
N HIS A 326 -4.13 9.77 22.96
CA HIS A 326 -3.56 10.86 23.75
C HIS A 326 -2.13 10.52 24.15
N ARG A 327 -1.30 11.56 24.18
CA ARG A 327 0.00 11.51 24.83
C ARG A 327 -0.19 11.33 26.34
N PRO A 328 0.84 10.89 27.08
CA PRO A 328 0.72 10.71 28.52
C PRO A 328 0.50 12.03 29.27
N ASP A 329 0.81 13.18 28.64
CA ASP A 329 0.48 14.51 29.15
C ASP A 329 -0.98 14.94 28.93
N GLY A 330 -1.77 14.16 28.18
CA GLY A 330 -3.18 14.41 27.89
C GLY A 330 -3.46 15.14 26.58
N ARG A 331 -2.45 15.59 25.83
CA ARG A 331 -2.66 16.19 24.50
C ARG A 331 -3.11 15.11 23.50
N PRO A 332 -4.10 15.39 22.62
CA PRO A 332 -4.48 14.48 21.54
C PRO A 332 -3.28 14.13 20.66
N TYR A 333 -3.27 12.91 20.14
CA TYR A 333 -2.20 12.33 19.36
C TYR A 333 -2.76 11.73 18.06
N ARG A 334 -2.19 12.15 16.93
CA ARG A 334 -2.39 11.53 15.61
C ARG A 334 -1.13 10.77 15.23
N VAL A 335 -1.25 9.55 14.73
CA VAL A 335 -0.12 8.80 14.17
C VAL A 335 0.46 9.55 12.97
N PHE A 336 1.72 9.97 13.07
CA PHE A 336 2.53 10.48 11.98
C PHE A 336 3.93 9.86 12.10
N ALA A 337 3.96 8.57 11.79
CA ALA A 337 5.00 7.65 12.24
C ALA A 337 5.58 6.86 11.06
N PRO A 338 6.74 7.25 10.50
CA PRO A 338 7.32 6.56 9.36
C PRO A 338 7.57 5.07 9.59
N TYR A 339 7.49 4.29 8.52
CA TYR A 339 7.88 2.88 8.49
C TYR A 339 9.38 2.75 8.80
N PHE A 340 9.71 2.27 10.00
CA PHE A 340 11.07 2.21 10.52
C PHE A 340 11.76 0.90 10.12
N GLN A 341 12.11 0.83 8.84
CA GLN A 341 12.69 -0.37 8.21
C GLN A 341 14.11 -0.68 8.69
N ARG A 342 14.82 0.29 9.30
CA ARG A 342 16.16 0.06 9.87
C ARG A 342 16.16 -1.02 10.96
N LEU A 343 15.03 -1.26 11.64
CA LEU A 343 14.89 -2.32 12.66
C LEU A 343 14.90 -3.75 12.10
N ARG A 344 14.65 -3.90 10.78
CA ARG A 344 14.69 -5.20 10.09
C ARG A 344 16.08 -5.85 10.17
N TYR A 345 17.15 -5.07 10.26
CA TYR A 345 18.52 -5.59 10.27
C TYR A 345 19.02 -5.77 11.71
N SER A 346 19.65 -6.91 11.96
CA SER A 346 20.23 -7.22 13.27
C SER A 346 21.71 -6.94 13.18
N TYR A 347 22.13 -5.86 13.82
CA TYR A 347 23.53 -5.60 14.05
C TYR A 347 23.87 -6.06 15.47
N PRO A 348 25.02 -6.72 15.69
CA PRO A 348 25.58 -6.85 17.04
C PRO A 348 25.60 -5.48 17.73
N ASN A 349 25.29 -5.44 19.02
CA ASN A 349 25.14 -4.19 19.78
C ASN A 349 26.34 -3.24 19.65
N GLU A 350 27.56 -3.77 19.56
CA GLU A 350 28.76 -2.94 19.38
C GLU A 350 28.83 -2.27 18.01
N ILE A 351 28.39 -2.95 16.96
CA ILE A 351 28.26 -2.38 15.61
C ILE A 351 27.17 -1.32 15.61
N ARG A 352 26.08 -1.57 16.33
CA ARG A 352 24.97 -0.62 16.46
C ARG A 352 25.41 0.68 17.13
N LYS A 353 26.12 0.59 18.26
CA LYS A 353 26.72 1.76 18.95
C LYS A 353 27.68 2.50 18.04
N PHE A 354 28.58 1.77 17.38
CA PHE A 354 29.54 2.35 16.45
C PHE A 354 28.85 3.10 15.29
N MET A 355 27.75 2.55 14.76
CA MET A 355 26.96 3.16 13.69
C MET A 355 25.95 4.21 14.18
N GLY A 356 25.87 4.52 15.48
CA GLY A 356 24.89 5.45 16.03
C GLY A 356 23.42 5.04 15.80
N LEU A 357 23.17 3.74 15.61
CA LEU A 357 21.84 3.20 15.30
C LEU A 357 20.97 3.24 16.57
N GLY A 358 19.79 3.87 16.48
CA GLY A 358 18.93 4.17 17.63
C GLY A 358 18.88 5.66 17.94
N ASP A 359 19.92 6.21 18.58
CA ASP A 359 19.91 7.59 19.10
C ASP A 359 19.75 8.62 17.98
N TRP A 360 20.62 8.58 16.97
CA TRP A 360 20.53 9.51 15.84
C TRP A 360 19.37 9.23 14.89
N ASP A 361 18.87 7.99 14.84
CA ASP A 361 17.67 7.67 14.08
C ASP A 361 16.43 8.36 14.69
N MET A 362 16.27 8.26 16.01
CA MET A 362 15.16 8.91 16.73
C MET A 362 15.32 10.42 16.77
N ARG A 363 16.55 10.93 16.97
CA ARG A 363 16.85 12.36 16.83
C ARG A 363 16.46 12.87 15.46
N HIS A 364 16.85 12.17 14.39
CA HIS A 364 16.58 12.63 13.04
C HIS A 364 15.07 12.64 12.75
N LEU A 365 14.34 11.58 13.12
CA LEU A 365 12.88 11.53 12.99
C LEU A 365 12.19 12.67 13.76
N ALA A 366 12.53 12.86 15.04
CA ALA A 366 11.96 13.90 15.87
C ALA A 366 12.33 15.30 15.35
N GLY A 367 13.58 15.49 14.93
CA GLY A 367 14.11 16.74 14.38
C GLY A 367 13.52 17.14 13.04
N LEU A 368 12.94 16.18 12.29
CA LEU A 368 12.16 16.41 11.07
C LEU A 368 10.64 16.56 11.34
N GLY A 369 10.20 16.49 12.60
CA GLY A 369 8.82 16.74 13.01
C GLY A 369 7.90 15.51 13.05
N PHE A 370 8.42 14.31 12.81
CA PHE A 370 7.66 13.06 13.01
C PHE A 370 7.41 12.82 14.51
N ASN A 371 6.32 12.10 14.85
CA ASN A 371 5.94 11.88 16.26
C ASN A 371 5.87 10.41 16.67
N GLY A 372 6.29 9.48 15.80
CA GLY A 372 6.36 8.06 16.13
C GLY A 372 7.14 7.24 15.11
N ILE A 373 7.16 5.92 15.32
CA ILE A 373 7.67 4.92 14.38
C ILE A 373 6.68 3.77 14.21
N ARG A 374 6.56 3.25 12.98
CA ARG A 374 5.97 1.92 12.73
C ARG A 374 7.12 0.91 12.65
N ALA A 375 7.25 0.07 13.68
CA ALA A 375 8.46 -0.72 13.93
C ALA A 375 8.45 -2.06 13.18
N ASP A 376 9.38 -2.23 12.23
CA ASP A 376 9.58 -3.48 11.48
C ASP A 376 10.26 -4.56 12.32
N ILE A 377 9.46 -5.48 12.89
CA ILE A 377 9.95 -6.56 13.75
C ILE A 377 9.87 -7.88 12.99
N THR A 378 11.02 -8.41 12.58
CA THR A 378 11.07 -9.67 11.83
C THR A 378 10.72 -10.86 12.72
N TRP A 379 9.62 -11.57 12.43
CA TRP A 379 9.17 -12.68 13.28
C TRP A 379 10.17 -13.83 13.34
N ASN A 380 10.83 -14.20 12.23
CA ASN A 380 11.89 -15.23 12.26
C ASN A 380 13.06 -14.89 13.20
N LYS A 381 13.32 -13.61 13.45
CA LYS A 381 14.35 -13.16 14.40
C LYS A 381 13.82 -13.06 15.82
N LEU A 382 12.56 -12.67 15.97
CA LEU A 382 11.88 -12.63 17.25
C LEU A 382 11.74 -14.04 17.84
N GLU A 383 11.31 -15.02 17.04
CA GLU A 383 11.00 -16.39 17.48
C GLU A 383 11.61 -17.44 16.52
N PRO A 384 12.96 -17.56 16.49
CA PRO A 384 13.65 -18.48 15.58
C PRO A 384 13.30 -19.94 15.84
N LYS A 385 12.90 -20.27 17.07
CA LYS A 385 12.36 -21.57 17.47
C LYS A 385 11.00 -21.38 18.09
N LYS A 386 10.07 -22.27 17.79
CA LYS A 386 8.69 -22.19 18.29
C LYS A 386 8.65 -22.10 19.81
N GLY A 387 8.07 -21.03 20.34
CA GLY A 387 7.93 -20.79 21.77
C GLY A 387 9.12 -20.09 22.43
N ASP A 388 10.25 -19.95 21.74
CA ASP A 388 11.49 -19.39 22.29
C ASP A 388 11.81 -18.07 21.60
N PHE A 389 11.60 -16.95 22.30
CA PHE A 389 12.03 -15.64 21.81
C PHE A 389 13.55 -15.48 21.93
N ASP A 390 14.16 -14.85 20.93
CA ASP A 390 15.59 -14.51 20.98
C ASP A 390 15.81 -13.34 21.96
N PRO A 391 16.49 -13.55 23.10
CA PRO A 391 16.65 -12.52 24.11
C PRO A 391 17.51 -11.34 23.64
N GLU A 392 18.49 -11.57 22.76
CA GLU A 392 19.32 -10.48 22.22
C GLU A 392 18.51 -9.61 21.27
N TYR A 393 17.67 -10.23 20.43
CA TYR A 393 16.80 -9.48 19.52
C TYR A 393 15.71 -8.72 20.28
N VAL A 394 15.09 -9.33 21.30
CA VAL A 394 14.10 -8.65 22.16
C VAL A 394 14.74 -7.45 22.88
N ALA A 395 15.92 -7.61 23.47
CA ALA A 395 16.64 -6.51 24.13
C ALA A 395 16.98 -5.38 23.13
N MET A 396 17.38 -5.74 21.92
CA MET A 396 17.61 -4.77 20.83
C MET A 396 16.33 -4.00 20.50
N VAL A 397 15.19 -4.67 20.32
CA VAL A 397 13.91 -4.00 20.04
C VAL A 397 13.51 -3.06 21.19
N LYS A 398 13.57 -3.54 22.44
CA LYS A 398 13.22 -2.73 23.62
C LYS A 398 14.13 -1.51 23.78
N SER A 399 15.42 -1.61 23.48
CA SER A 399 16.32 -0.45 23.53
C SER A 399 15.99 0.61 22.47
N VAL A 400 15.54 0.21 21.27
CA VAL A 400 15.05 1.16 20.25
C VAL A 400 13.77 1.86 20.73
N PHE A 401 12.85 1.12 21.37
CA PHE A 401 11.60 1.69 21.89
C PHE A 401 11.85 2.65 23.05
N LYS A 402 12.80 2.30 23.94
CA LYS A 402 13.25 3.19 25.01
C LYS A 402 13.82 4.49 24.43
N GLU A 403 14.63 4.40 23.38
CA GLU A 403 15.19 5.58 22.72
C GLU A 403 14.10 6.44 22.06
N ALA A 404 13.12 5.80 21.40
CA ALA A 404 11.95 6.50 20.86
C ALA A 404 11.17 7.25 21.96
N GLU A 405 11.01 6.64 23.14
CA GLU A 405 10.36 7.28 24.29
C GLU A 405 11.11 8.54 24.74
N ARG A 406 12.44 8.52 24.76
CA ARG A 406 13.25 9.69 25.14
C ARG A 406 12.91 10.92 24.29
N TYR A 407 12.58 10.73 23.01
CA TYR A 407 12.18 11.79 22.08
C TYR A 407 10.66 12.02 22.02
N GLY A 408 9.88 11.38 22.90
CA GLY A 408 8.43 11.49 22.93
C GLY A 408 7.74 10.88 21.72
N LEU A 409 8.39 9.92 21.07
CA LEU A 409 7.90 9.19 19.89
C LEU A 409 7.11 7.95 20.32
N ALA A 410 5.90 7.78 19.76
CA ALA A 410 5.11 6.57 19.97
C ALA A 410 5.52 5.45 19.02
N VAL A 411 5.26 4.20 19.41
CA VAL A 411 5.63 3.00 18.66
C VAL A 411 4.37 2.24 18.22
N CYS A 412 4.28 1.96 16.92
CA CYS A 412 3.33 0.97 16.41
C CYS A 412 4.08 -0.35 16.21
N PHE A 413 3.73 -1.38 16.99
CA PHE A 413 4.39 -2.68 16.97
C PHE A 413 3.90 -3.51 15.79
N MET A 414 4.78 -3.91 14.86
CA MET A 414 4.39 -4.66 13.66
C MET A 414 5.26 -5.90 13.45
N PRO A 415 4.73 -7.11 13.67
CA PRO A 415 5.38 -8.34 13.21
C PRO A 415 5.40 -8.40 11.68
N GLN A 416 6.59 -8.67 11.14
CA GLN A 416 6.89 -8.63 9.72
C GLN A 416 7.60 -9.91 9.26
N TRP A 417 7.48 -10.20 7.96
CA TRP A 417 8.21 -11.28 7.30
C TRP A 417 9.73 -11.02 7.26
N PRO A 418 10.59 -12.05 7.08
CA PRO A 418 10.26 -13.48 6.97
C PRO A 418 9.68 -14.08 8.25
N PHE A 419 8.70 -14.98 8.09
CA PHE A 419 8.16 -15.79 9.19
C PHE A 419 9.09 -16.98 9.49
N PRO A 420 9.06 -17.52 10.72
CA PRO A 420 9.91 -18.65 11.10
C PRO A 420 9.67 -19.90 10.24
N ASP A 421 10.74 -20.63 9.90
CA ASP A 421 10.64 -21.85 9.07
C ASP A 421 9.69 -22.89 9.68
N TRP A 422 9.67 -23.01 11.01
CA TRP A 422 8.76 -23.93 11.72
C TRP A 422 7.29 -23.56 11.54
N PHE A 423 6.97 -22.27 11.40
CA PHE A 423 5.61 -21.79 11.15
C PHE A 423 5.23 -22.02 9.69
N VAL A 424 6.11 -21.64 8.76
CA VAL A 424 5.91 -21.79 7.31
C VAL A 424 5.68 -23.26 6.91
N LYS A 425 6.31 -24.23 7.61
CA LYS A 425 6.07 -25.67 7.42
C LYS A 425 4.60 -26.09 7.60
N GLY A 426 3.84 -25.31 8.37
CA GLY A 426 2.44 -25.57 8.70
C GLY A 426 2.27 -26.30 10.03
N LYS A 427 1.01 -26.34 10.49
CA LYS A 427 0.61 -27.02 11.72
C LYS A 427 0.93 -28.53 11.64
N PRO A 428 1.47 -29.16 12.70
CA PRO A 428 1.71 -30.61 12.71
C PRO A 428 0.45 -31.41 12.34
N GLY A 429 0.59 -32.34 11.39
CA GLY A 429 -0.49 -33.12 10.77
C GLY A 429 -1.18 -32.43 9.58
N TYR A 430 -0.81 -31.20 9.27
CA TYR A 430 -1.33 -30.37 8.18
C TYR A 430 -0.17 -29.69 7.41
N GLU A 431 0.98 -30.36 7.36
CA GLU A 431 2.18 -29.85 6.73
C GLU A 431 1.92 -29.50 5.27
N ILE A 432 2.51 -28.39 4.83
CA ILE A 432 2.44 -27.97 3.43
C ILE A 432 3.44 -28.82 2.62
N ASN A 433 3.09 -29.19 1.39
CA ASN A 433 3.95 -30.04 0.56
C ASN A 433 5.21 -29.28 0.07
N GLU A 434 6.39 -29.91 0.13
CA GLU A 434 7.71 -29.34 -0.26
C GLU A 434 7.77 -28.81 -1.70
N LYS A 435 7.01 -29.38 -2.64
CA LYS A 435 6.96 -28.85 -4.01
C LYS A 435 6.13 -27.58 -4.13
N SER A 436 5.15 -27.38 -3.25
CA SER A 436 4.46 -26.09 -3.08
C SER A 436 5.26 -25.09 -2.26
N HIS A 437 6.19 -25.54 -1.40
CA HIS A 437 7.00 -24.66 -0.54
C HIS A 437 7.89 -23.66 -1.31
N ILE A 438 8.34 -23.99 -2.53
CA ILE A 438 9.22 -23.12 -3.34
C ILE A 438 8.44 -21.92 -3.92
N HIS A 439 7.10 -22.02 -4.00
CA HIS A 439 6.20 -20.99 -4.53
C HIS A 439 5.10 -20.54 -3.55
N ALA A 440 5.05 -21.11 -2.34
CA ALA A 440 4.08 -20.76 -1.31
C ALA A 440 4.41 -19.37 -0.75
N SER A 441 3.41 -18.49 -0.67
CA SER A 441 3.50 -17.26 0.11
C SER A 441 4.04 -17.56 1.50
N LYS A 442 5.23 -17.03 1.80
CA LYS A 442 5.84 -17.03 3.15
C LYS A 442 5.17 -15.98 4.07
N GLN A 443 4.09 -15.35 3.61
CA GLN A 443 3.38 -14.23 4.24
C GLN A 443 1.89 -14.58 4.39
N ASN A 444 1.57 -15.66 5.11
CA ASN A 444 0.20 -16.09 5.38
C ASN A 444 0.03 -16.37 6.88
N ALA A 445 -0.50 -15.40 7.61
CA ALA A 445 -0.74 -15.53 9.05
C ALA A 445 -1.93 -16.45 9.37
N TYR A 446 -2.88 -16.61 8.43
CA TYR A 446 -4.12 -17.35 8.68
C TYR A 446 -3.96 -18.86 8.67
N HIS A 447 -2.91 -19.41 8.04
CA HIS A 447 -2.77 -20.86 7.90
C HIS A 447 -2.50 -21.61 9.20
N TRP A 448 -2.13 -20.91 10.28
CA TRP A 448 -1.95 -21.47 11.61
C TRP A 448 -2.28 -20.43 12.71
N PRO A 449 -3.56 -20.09 12.91
CA PRO A 449 -4.00 -19.01 13.81
C PRO A 449 -3.48 -19.16 15.25
N GLU A 450 -3.43 -20.38 15.78
CA GLU A 450 -3.01 -20.65 17.15
C GLU A 450 -1.55 -20.30 17.40
N ALA A 451 -0.68 -20.48 16.41
CA ALA A 451 0.72 -20.10 16.53
C ALA A 451 0.91 -18.57 16.55
N VAL A 452 0.12 -17.83 15.75
CA VAL A 452 0.10 -16.36 15.78
C VAL A 452 -0.41 -15.86 17.14
N ILE A 453 -1.53 -16.39 17.64
CA ILE A 453 -2.07 -16.04 18.97
C ILE A 453 -1.03 -16.34 20.07
N SER A 454 -0.35 -17.48 19.98
CA SER A 454 0.70 -17.86 20.92
C SER A 454 1.87 -16.87 20.91
N MET A 455 2.30 -16.41 19.73
CA MET A 455 3.34 -15.39 19.59
C MET A 455 2.92 -14.07 20.26
N PHE A 456 1.69 -13.59 20.02
CA PHE A 456 1.21 -12.35 20.64
C PHE A 456 1.03 -12.45 22.16
N SER A 457 0.71 -13.62 22.70
CA SER A 457 0.69 -13.82 24.16
C SER A 457 2.06 -13.52 24.77
N ARG A 458 3.14 -14.04 24.16
CA ARG A 458 4.52 -13.76 24.59
C ARG A 458 4.92 -12.31 24.34
N VAL A 459 4.52 -11.71 23.21
CA VAL A 459 4.73 -10.27 22.97
C VAL A 459 4.08 -9.45 24.08
N GLY A 460 2.84 -9.78 24.48
CA GLY A 460 2.15 -9.09 25.57
C GLY A 460 2.92 -9.16 26.89
N GLU A 461 3.47 -10.33 27.24
CA GLU A 461 4.31 -10.52 28.43
C GLU A 461 5.63 -9.72 28.35
N GLU A 462 6.35 -9.81 27.24
CA GLU A 462 7.68 -9.19 27.06
C GLU A 462 7.63 -7.66 26.92
N MET A 463 6.51 -7.12 26.43
CA MET A 463 6.34 -5.70 26.12
C MET A 463 5.46 -4.95 27.14
N ALA A 464 5.02 -5.59 28.23
CA ALA A 464 4.12 -5.00 29.22
C ALA A 464 4.69 -3.76 29.92
N ASP A 465 6.02 -3.67 30.01
CA ASP A 465 6.77 -2.58 30.63
C ASP A 465 7.23 -1.49 29.65
N VAL A 466 6.78 -1.54 28.39
CA VAL A 466 7.12 -0.53 27.36
C VAL A 466 5.98 0.50 27.25
N PRO A 467 6.16 1.73 27.75
CA PRO A 467 5.04 2.68 27.90
C PRO A 467 4.61 3.38 26.61
N ASN A 468 5.47 3.43 25.60
CA ASN A 468 5.23 4.17 24.36
C ASN A 468 4.71 3.31 23.20
N ILE A 469 4.31 2.06 23.43
CA ILE A 469 3.58 1.29 22.42
C ILE A 469 2.15 1.83 22.35
N LEU A 470 1.81 2.40 21.18
CA LEU A 470 0.51 2.99 20.90
C LEU A 470 -0.51 1.95 20.42
N ALA A 471 -0.07 1.06 19.54
CA ALA A 471 -0.92 0.08 18.88
C ALA A 471 -0.10 -1.14 18.43
N PHE A 472 -0.77 -2.28 18.34
CA PHE A 472 -0.26 -3.54 17.81
C PHE A 472 -0.89 -3.82 16.45
N GLU A 473 -0.07 -4.01 15.42
CA GLU A 473 -0.56 -4.41 14.10
C GLU A 473 -0.86 -5.91 14.09
N VAL A 474 -2.14 -6.25 13.87
CA VAL A 474 -2.67 -7.60 13.99
C VAL A 474 -3.39 -8.03 12.70
N PRO A 475 -3.25 -9.29 12.25
CA PRO A 475 -2.35 -10.31 12.80
C PRO A 475 -0.88 -10.08 12.43
N THR A 476 -0.58 -9.52 11.26
CA THR A 476 0.76 -9.15 10.77
C THR A 476 0.60 -8.11 9.65
N ASN A 477 1.69 -7.56 9.12
CA ASN A 477 1.67 -6.76 7.89
C ASN A 477 1.18 -7.58 6.67
N GLU A 478 0.40 -6.93 5.79
CA GLU A 478 -0.13 -7.48 4.52
C GLU A 478 -0.65 -8.93 4.60
N PRO A 479 -1.55 -9.25 5.55
CA PRO A 479 -1.93 -10.63 5.83
C PRO A 479 -2.75 -11.22 4.67
N SER A 480 -2.33 -12.37 4.12
CA SER A 480 -3.02 -13.01 2.98
C SER A 480 -3.66 -14.35 3.35
N LEU A 481 -4.82 -14.68 2.76
CA LEU A 481 -5.45 -16.01 2.88
C LEU A 481 -4.78 -17.07 2.00
N SER A 482 -4.39 -16.70 0.77
CA SER A 482 -3.49 -17.45 -0.11
C SER A 482 -3.07 -16.58 -1.28
N LEU A 483 -1.83 -16.77 -1.76
CA LEU A 483 -1.29 -16.07 -2.94
C LEU A 483 -0.88 -17.09 -4.03
N THR A 484 -1.57 -18.21 -4.15
CA THR A 484 -1.24 -19.25 -5.14
C THR A 484 -2.42 -19.54 -6.05
N ARG A 485 -2.15 -20.12 -7.22
CA ARG A 485 -3.21 -20.56 -8.16
C ARG A 485 -4.15 -21.62 -7.57
N LYS A 486 -3.78 -22.25 -6.46
CA LYS A 486 -4.61 -23.20 -5.75
C LYS A 486 -5.46 -22.54 -4.66
N GLY A 487 -5.34 -21.23 -4.45
CA GLY A 487 -6.04 -20.52 -3.38
C GLY A 487 -5.80 -21.22 -2.05
N ILE A 488 -6.83 -21.40 -1.24
CA ILE A 488 -6.71 -22.09 0.06
C ILE A 488 -6.60 -23.62 -0.05
N LEU A 489 -6.76 -24.23 -1.24
CA LEU A 489 -6.64 -25.69 -1.41
C LEU A 489 -5.23 -26.22 -1.12
N ASP A 490 -4.20 -25.38 -1.25
CA ASP A 490 -2.83 -25.76 -0.90
C ASP A 490 -2.48 -25.52 0.59
N ARG A 491 -3.50 -25.20 1.41
CA ARG A 491 -3.41 -24.98 2.85
C ARG A 491 -4.34 -25.96 3.58
N PRO A 492 -3.86 -27.18 3.90
CA PRO A 492 -4.71 -28.24 4.48
C PRO A 492 -5.46 -27.82 5.75
N TYR A 493 -4.82 -27.04 6.63
CA TYR A 493 -5.49 -26.56 7.85
C TYR A 493 -6.54 -25.48 7.57
N LEU A 494 -6.31 -24.59 6.60
CA LEU A 494 -7.37 -23.65 6.18
C LEU A 494 -8.55 -24.38 5.53
N MET A 495 -8.30 -25.46 4.80
CA MET A 495 -9.38 -26.30 4.25
C MET A 495 -10.22 -26.95 5.35
N GLU A 496 -9.60 -27.40 6.45
CA GLU A 496 -10.34 -27.85 7.62
C GLU A 496 -11.15 -26.71 8.25
N LEU A 497 -10.56 -25.53 8.45
CA LEU A 497 -11.26 -24.38 9.03
C LEU A 497 -12.43 -23.90 8.16
N TRP A 498 -12.29 -23.92 6.84
CA TRP A 498 -13.37 -23.65 5.88
C TRP A 498 -14.53 -24.65 6.03
N ASN A 499 -14.22 -25.96 6.01
CA ASN A 499 -15.23 -27.01 6.12
C ASN A 499 -15.91 -27.03 7.50
N LYS A 500 -15.14 -26.77 8.57
CA LYS A 500 -15.66 -26.60 9.93
C LYS A 500 -16.62 -25.41 10.01
N TRP A 501 -16.24 -24.26 9.44
CA TRP A 501 -17.10 -23.08 9.42
C TRP A 501 -18.41 -23.33 8.68
N LEU A 502 -18.37 -24.04 7.54
CA LEU A 502 -19.59 -24.44 6.82
C LEU A 502 -20.48 -25.34 7.68
N LYS A 503 -19.89 -26.33 8.35
CA LYS A 503 -20.62 -27.25 9.24
C LYS A 503 -21.30 -26.51 10.40
N GLU A 504 -20.59 -25.57 11.02
CA GLU A 504 -21.12 -24.75 12.12
C GLU A 504 -22.21 -23.77 11.64
N THR A 505 -22.02 -23.17 10.46
CA THR A 505 -22.95 -22.18 9.90
C THR A 505 -24.26 -22.81 9.45
N TYR A 506 -24.20 -23.97 8.80
CA TYR A 506 -25.37 -24.60 8.18
C TYR A 506 -25.98 -25.74 9.00
N VAL A 507 -25.24 -26.27 9.98
CA VAL A 507 -25.61 -27.38 10.87
C VAL A 507 -25.78 -28.73 10.15
N THR A 508 -26.45 -28.76 9.00
CA THR A 508 -26.69 -29.95 8.17
C THR A 508 -26.27 -29.73 6.72
N ARG A 509 -25.78 -30.79 6.05
CA ARG A 509 -25.38 -30.72 4.64
C ARG A 509 -26.57 -30.37 3.73
N SER A 510 -27.78 -30.77 4.12
CA SER A 510 -29.00 -30.43 3.39
C SER A 510 -29.28 -28.93 3.38
N ASN A 511 -29.07 -28.22 4.49
CA ASN A 511 -29.24 -26.76 4.54
C ASN A 511 -28.23 -26.04 3.63
N LEU A 512 -26.96 -26.50 3.63
CA LEU A 512 -25.94 -25.98 2.72
C LEU A 512 -26.31 -26.23 1.26
N ALA A 513 -26.72 -27.47 0.94
CA ALA A 513 -27.13 -27.86 -0.40
C ALA A 513 -28.36 -27.08 -0.88
N GLU A 514 -29.31 -26.76 -0.01
CA GLU A 514 -30.47 -25.93 -0.33
C GLU A 514 -30.05 -24.51 -0.73
N VAL A 515 -29.16 -23.87 0.04
CA VAL A 515 -28.71 -22.50 -0.25
C VAL A 515 -27.89 -22.45 -1.55
N TRP A 516 -26.89 -23.33 -1.70
CA TRP A 516 -26.04 -23.33 -2.90
C TRP A 516 -26.78 -23.86 -4.14
N GLY A 517 -27.67 -24.84 -3.97
CA GLY A 517 -28.51 -25.37 -5.05
C GLY A 517 -29.60 -24.41 -5.52
N SER A 518 -29.83 -23.29 -4.83
CA SER A 518 -30.81 -22.26 -5.20
C SER A 518 -30.22 -21.18 -6.13
N ALA A 519 -28.98 -21.34 -6.61
CA ALA A 519 -28.36 -20.40 -7.55
C ALA A 519 -29.26 -20.10 -8.76
N TYR A 520 -29.30 -18.84 -9.18
CA TYR A 520 -30.17 -18.35 -10.25
C TYR A 520 -29.88 -19.06 -11.58
N LYS A 521 -28.59 -19.33 -11.86
CA LYS A 521 -28.11 -20.10 -13.02
C LYS A 521 -27.06 -21.10 -12.59
N ASP A 522 -26.93 -22.18 -13.38
CA ASP A 522 -25.94 -23.24 -13.19
C ASP A 522 -25.97 -23.85 -11.78
N SER A 523 -27.17 -24.05 -11.20
CA SER A 523 -27.34 -24.61 -9.85
C SER A 523 -26.66 -25.96 -9.66
N ASP A 524 -26.64 -26.81 -10.69
CA ASP A 524 -26.00 -28.12 -10.65
C ASP A 524 -24.47 -28.02 -10.57
N ARG A 525 -23.88 -26.93 -11.09
CA ARG A 525 -22.45 -26.64 -11.00
C ARG A 525 -22.07 -26.13 -9.62
N TYR A 526 -22.89 -25.22 -9.08
CA TYR A 526 -22.55 -24.46 -7.89
C TYR A 526 -23.04 -25.08 -6.57
N GLY A 527 -24.01 -25.99 -6.66
CA GLY A 527 -24.48 -26.80 -5.54
C GLY A 527 -23.37 -27.64 -4.90
N LEU A 528 -23.71 -28.28 -3.78
CA LEU A 528 -22.81 -29.21 -3.10
C LEU A 528 -22.69 -30.49 -3.94
N ALA A 529 -21.47 -30.83 -4.38
CA ALA A 529 -21.25 -32.03 -5.20
C ALA A 529 -21.28 -33.32 -4.37
N ASP A 530 -21.50 -34.46 -5.03
CA ASP A 530 -21.61 -35.76 -4.36
C ASP A 530 -20.31 -36.17 -3.64
N ASP A 531 -19.14 -35.75 -4.15
CA ASP A 531 -17.81 -36.02 -3.58
C ASP A 531 -17.38 -35.02 -2.50
N GLU A 532 -18.22 -34.03 -2.18
CA GLU A 532 -17.93 -32.97 -1.21
C GLU A 532 -18.54 -33.25 0.17
N ASP A 533 -17.70 -33.45 1.19
CA ASP A 533 -18.10 -33.67 2.58
C ASP A 533 -17.18 -32.88 3.53
N TRP A 534 -17.77 -32.16 4.49
CA TRP A 534 -16.98 -31.42 5.46
C TRP A 534 -16.28 -32.30 6.50
N ASN A 535 -16.65 -33.57 6.65
CA ASN A 535 -16.03 -34.48 7.61
C ASN A 535 -14.69 -35.04 7.10
N ASN A 536 -14.44 -34.98 5.79
CA ASN A 536 -13.15 -35.30 5.18
C ASN A 536 -12.49 -34.05 4.54
N ASN A 537 -13.01 -32.86 4.85
CA ASN A 537 -12.54 -31.56 4.36
C ASN A 537 -12.52 -31.41 2.82
N SER A 538 -13.40 -32.12 2.10
CA SER A 538 -13.39 -32.13 0.63
C SER A 538 -14.26 -31.05 -0.02
N ILE A 539 -15.09 -30.31 0.72
CA ILE A 539 -15.88 -29.21 0.13
C ILE A 539 -14.95 -28.15 -0.41
N ARG A 540 -14.99 -27.94 -1.72
CA ARG A 540 -14.07 -27.07 -2.45
C ARG A 540 -14.39 -25.60 -2.21
N PRO A 541 -13.38 -24.72 -2.14
CA PRO A 541 -13.59 -23.28 -2.00
C PRO A 541 -14.04 -22.67 -3.33
N LEU A 542 -14.26 -21.35 -3.32
CA LEU A 542 -14.61 -20.57 -4.50
C LEU A 542 -13.65 -20.82 -5.69
N GLY A 543 -14.22 -20.96 -6.88
CA GLY A 543 -13.49 -20.98 -8.16
C GLY A 543 -13.01 -22.36 -8.62
N PHE A 544 -13.36 -23.42 -7.89
CA PHE A 544 -13.02 -24.80 -8.24
C PHE A 544 -14.24 -25.62 -8.66
N GLN A 545 -15.25 -24.94 -9.20
CA GLN A 545 -16.50 -25.51 -9.69
C GLN A 545 -16.50 -25.65 -11.23
N ASN A 546 -15.33 -25.60 -11.88
CA ASN A 546 -15.18 -25.55 -13.34
C ASN A 546 -15.88 -24.34 -13.98
N ASP A 547 -15.64 -23.16 -13.40
CA ASP A 547 -16.16 -21.89 -13.89
C ASP A 547 -15.66 -21.62 -15.33
N PRO A 548 -16.56 -21.24 -16.26
CA PRO A 548 -16.17 -20.97 -17.65
C PRO A 548 -15.33 -19.70 -17.78
N ASP A 549 -15.63 -18.71 -16.94
CA ASP A 549 -14.92 -17.44 -16.81
C ASP A 549 -15.24 -16.78 -15.46
N VAL A 550 -14.45 -15.78 -15.09
CA VAL A 550 -14.54 -15.08 -13.80
C VAL A 550 -15.82 -14.26 -13.68
N ASP A 551 -16.29 -13.62 -14.77
CA ASP A 551 -17.53 -12.83 -14.78
C ASP A 551 -18.75 -13.69 -14.41
N THR A 552 -18.80 -14.93 -14.94
CA THR A 552 -19.86 -15.90 -14.66
C THR A 552 -19.81 -16.36 -13.20
N ALA A 553 -18.62 -16.61 -12.66
CA ALA A 553 -18.44 -16.96 -11.25
C ALA A 553 -18.94 -15.84 -10.33
N TYR A 554 -18.57 -14.58 -10.60
CA TYR A 554 -19.06 -13.44 -9.82
C TYR A 554 -20.57 -13.22 -9.93
N ALA A 555 -21.14 -13.44 -11.11
CA ALA A 555 -22.55 -13.19 -11.33
C ALA A 555 -23.46 -14.19 -10.61
N TYR A 556 -23.09 -15.47 -10.55
CA TYR A 556 -24.01 -16.54 -10.17
C TYR A 556 -23.52 -17.52 -9.10
N ASN A 557 -22.24 -17.48 -8.69
CA ASN A 557 -21.72 -18.43 -7.71
C ASN A 557 -22.13 -18.02 -6.26
N PRO A 558 -22.93 -18.83 -5.54
CA PRO A 558 -23.31 -18.61 -4.14
C PRO A 558 -22.12 -18.79 -3.18
N ARG A 559 -21.14 -19.64 -3.53
CA ARG A 559 -19.96 -19.89 -2.68
C ARG A 559 -19.11 -18.64 -2.48
N LEU A 560 -19.17 -17.68 -3.41
CA LEU A 560 -18.51 -16.39 -3.26
C LEU A 560 -18.96 -15.67 -2.00
N TRP A 561 -20.26 -15.67 -1.69
CA TRP A 561 -20.75 -14.99 -0.51
C TRP A 561 -20.31 -15.66 0.78
N ASP A 562 -20.35 -16.99 0.83
CA ASP A 562 -19.83 -17.74 1.97
C ASP A 562 -18.31 -17.63 2.12
N HIS A 563 -17.56 -17.55 1.01
CA HIS A 563 -16.12 -17.27 1.05
C HIS A 563 -15.83 -15.92 1.69
N LEU A 564 -16.59 -14.87 1.35
CA LEU A 564 -16.45 -13.54 1.96
C LEU A 564 -16.85 -13.54 3.45
N ARG A 565 -17.94 -14.22 3.80
CA ARG A 565 -18.37 -14.39 5.20
C ARG A 565 -17.33 -15.15 6.03
N TRP A 566 -16.76 -16.20 5.48
CA TRP A 566 -15.69 -16.96 6.11
C TRP A 566 -14.39 -16.14 6.24
N ALA A 567 -14.00 -15.40 5.20
CA ALA A 567 -12.83 -14.53 5.23
C ALA A 567 -12.97 -13.44 6.31
N GLY A 568 -14.14 -12.79 6.39
CA GLY A 568 -14.48 -11.86 7.47
C GLY A 568 -14.43 -12.55 8.84
N TRP A 569 -15.03 -13.74 8.98
CA TRP A 569 -14.98 -14.51 10.23
C TRP A 569 -13.54 -14.85 10.65
N MET A 570 -12.67 -15.28 9.73
CA MET A 570 -11.25 -15.55 10.01
C MET A 570 -10.54 -14.30 10.51
N GLN A 571 -10.77 -13.18 9.84
CA GLN A 571 -10.22 -11.87 10.19
C GLN A 571 -10.62 -11.43 11.61
N GLU A 572 -11.92 -11.40 11.88
CA GLU A 572 -12.51 -11.00 13.16
C GLU A 572 -12.02 -11.91 14.31
N ASN A 573 -12.08 -13.23 14.12
CA ASN A 573 -11.74 -14.17 15.19
C ASN A 573 -10.26 -14.22 15.53
N LEU A 574 -9.39 -14.20 14.52
CA LEU A 574 -7.95 -14.21 14.77
C LEU A 574 -7.54 -12.94 15.51
N THR A 575 -7.93 -11.78 14.99
CA THR A 575 -7.54 -10.49 15.57
C THR A 575 -8.14 -10.27 16.96
N GLY A 576 -9.41 -10.61 17.18
CA GLY A 576 -10.02 -10.56 18.52
C GLY A 576 -9.39 -11.55 19.51
N SER A 577 -8.95 -12.73 19.04
CA SER A 577 -8.22 -13.70 19.89
C SER A 577 -6.84 -13.20 20.28
N ILE A 578 -6.14 -12.52 19.36
CA ILE A 578 -4.87 -11.84 19.64
C ILE A 578 -5.07 -10.76 20.70
N MET A 579 -6.10 -9.91 20.55
CA MET A 579 -6.38 -8.87 21.54
C MET A 579 -6.70 -9.45 22.92
N ARG A 580 -7.48 -10.53 23.00
CA ARG A 580 -7.76 -11.20 24.28
C ARG A 580 -6.51 -11.71 25.01
N VAL A 581 -5.47 -12.15 24.30
CA VAL A 581 -4.21 -12.57 24.97
C VAL A 581 -3.33 -11.38 25.31
N LEU A 582 -3.29 -10.34 24.46
CA LEU A 582 -2.59 -9.09 24.77
C LEU A 582 -3.17 -8.40 26.02
N HIS A 583 -4.50 -8.32 26.14
CA HIS A 583 -5.18 -7.69 27.27
C HIS A 583 -4.93 -8.36 28.62
N LYS A 584 -4.39 -9.59 28.66
CA LYS A 584 -3.96 -10.23 29.91
C LYS A 584 -2.74 -9.54 30.52
N SER A 585 -1.85 -9.01 29.68
CA SER A 585 -0.60 -8.37 30.10
C SER A 585 -0.63 -6.85 29.91
N ILE A 586 -1.41 -6.37 28.93
CA ILE A 586 -1.54 -4.96 28.54
C ILE A 586 -3.05 -4.64 28.37
N PRO A 587 -3.78 -4.37 29.46
CA PRO A 587 -5.25 -4.23 29.43
C PRO A 587 -5.78 -3.15 28.49
N ASP A 588 -4.97 -2.13 28.21
CA ASP A 588 -5.27 -0.97 27.38
C ASP A 588 -4.74 -1.10 25.93
N ALA A 589 -4.23 -2.28 25.54
CA ALA A 589 -3.71 -2.49 24.20
C ALA A 589 -4.78 -2.24 23.11
N VAL A 590 -4.37 -1.53 22.07
CA VAL A 590 -5.19 -1.31 20.86
C VAL A 590 -4.60 -2.11 19.71
N GLY A 591 -5.44 -2.92 19.07
CA GLY A 591 -5.10 -3.58 17.82
C GLY A 591 -5.40 -2.67 16.64
N ILE A 592 -4.57 -2.71 15.61
CA ILE A 592 -4.90 -2.17 14.29
C ILE A 592 -4.67 -3.23 13.25
N MET A 593 -5.57 -3.28 12.28
CA MET A 593 -5.49 -4.28 11.23
C MET A 593 -5.46 -3.61 9.85
N GLN A 594 -4.51 -4.03 9.01
CA GLN A 594 -4.62 -3.86 7.56
C GLN A 594 -5.63 -4.85 6.99
N TYR A 595 -6.34 -4.48 5.93
CA TYR A 595 -7.21 -5.43 5.24
C TYR A 595 -6.45 -6.69 4.78
N THR A 596 -7.15 -7.82 4.71
CA THR A 596 -6.59 -9.06 4.17
C THR A 596 -6.17 -8.86 2.71
N THR A 597 -4.90 -9.08 2.37
CA THR A 597 -4.41 -8.87 1.01
C THR A 597 -4.94 -9.97 0.08
N GLY A 598 -5.48 -9.55 -1.06
CA GLY A 598 -6.02 -10.41 -2.12
C GLY A 598 -6.09 -9.72 -3.48
N ASP A 599 -6.13 -8.39 -3.54
CA ASP A 599 -6.11 -7.56 -4.76
C ASP A 599 -5.20 -8.01 -5.93
N ARG A 600 -3.99 -7.46 -6.06
CA ARG A 600 -3.02 -7.80 -7.10
C ARG A 600 -2.28 -9.12 -6.79
N HIS A 601 -2.58 -9.73 -5.65
CA HIS A 601 -1.81 -10.83 -5.08
C HIS A 601 -2.60 -12.15 -4.99
N ASP A 602 -3.92 -12.16 -5.17
CA ASP A 602 -4.69 -13.41 -5.29
C ASP A 602 -4.58 -13.95 -6.71
N TYR A 603 -3.93 -15.11 -6.83
CA TYR A 603 -3.73 -15.80 -8.10
C TYR A 603 -4.70 -16.96 -8.31
N GLY A 604 -5.72 -17.09 -7.45
CA GLY A 604 -6.75 -18.11 -7.54
C GLY A 604 -7.55 -18.05 -8.86
N PRO A 605 -8.30 -19.10 -9.19
CA PRO A 605 -9.12 -19.16 -10.41
C PRO A 605 -10.23 -18.09 -10.45
N VAL A 606 -10.67 -17.62 -9.28
CA VAL A 606 -11.65 -16.54 -9.10
C VAL A 606 -11.07 -15.59 -8.04
N PRO A 607 -10.24 -14.61 -8.44
CA PRO A 607 -9.45 -13.79 -7.52
C PRO A 607 -10.30 -12.76 -6.76
N ILE A 608 -10.03 -12.52 -5.48
CA ILE A 608 -10.92 -11.69 -4.64
C ILE A 608 -10.23 -10.46 -4.07
N ASP A 609 -10.95 -9.33 -4.14
CA ASP A 609 -10.62 -8.11 -3.39
C ASP A 609 -11.33 -8.11 -2.03
N TYR A 610 -10.55 -8.19 -0.94
CA TYR A 610 -11.07 -8.20 0.43
C TYR A 610 -11.15 -6.81 1.07
N ARG A 611 -10.79 -5.72 0.37
CA ARG A 611 -11.00 -4.36 0.92
C ARG A 611 -12.46 -4.09 1.33
N PRO A 612 -13.49 -4.64 0.68
CA PRO A 612 -14.90 -4.50 1.09
C PRO A 612 -15.29 -5.23 2.40
N ILE A 613 -14.34 -5.91 3.05
CA ILE A 613 -14.48 -6.44 4.42
C ILE A 613 -13.41 -5.86 5.36
N GLN A 614 -12.75 -4.74 5.01
CA GLN A 614 -11.66 -4.19 5.83
C GLN A 614 -12.10 -3.82 7.25
N THR A 615 -13.37 -3.47 7.44
CA THR A 615 -13.90 -3.05 8.74
C THR A 615 -14.40 -4.21 9.58
N TYR A 616 -14.32 -5.43 9.05
CA TYR A 616 -14.75 -6.65 9.71
C TYR A 616 -13.65 -7.14 10.67
N VAL A 617 -13.44 -6.41 11.77
CA VAL A 617 -12.34 -6.61 12.73
C VAL A 617 -12.85 -7.10 14.10
N GLY A 618 -11.98 -7.77 14.85
CA GLY A 618 -12.28 -8.28 16.19
C GLY A 618 -12.39 -7.19 17.26
N GLU A 619 -12.91 -7.56 18.43
CA GLU A 619 -12.98 -6.67 19.60
C GLU A 619 -11.57 -6.17 20.01
N GLY A 620 -11.48 -4.88 20.35
CA GLY A 620 -10.20 -4.21 20.66
C GLY A 620 -9.35 -3.84 19.45
N VAL A 621 -9.87 -4.01 18.23
CA VAL A 621 -9.16 -3.73 16.98
C VAL A 621 -9.85 -2.60 16.21
N VAL A 622 -9.07 -1.68 15.66
CA VAL A 622 -9.54 -0.61 14.77
C VAL A 622 -9.14 -0.88 13.32
N PRO A 623 -9.94 -0.46 12.33
CA PRO A 623 -9.58 -0.60 10.92
C PRO A 623 -8.43 0.35 10.57
N GLY A 624 -7.33 -0.22 10.07
CA GLY A 624 -6.27 0.51 9.38
C GLY A 624 -6.46 0.46 7.87
N THR A 625 -5.78 1.35 7.17
CA THR A 625 -5.70 1.30 5.70
C THR A 625 -4.28 0.96 5.26
N HIS A 626 -4.12 0.61 3.98
CA HIS A 626 -2.83 0.29 3.39
C HIS A 626 -2.86 0.80 1.96
N TYR A 627 -2.04 1.81 1.64
CA TYR A 627 -2.12 2.58 0.39
C TYR A 627 -3.50 3.23 0.12
N GLY A 628 -4.25 3.58 1.17
CA GLY A 628 -5.65 4.04 1.12
C GLY A 628 -5.89 5.51 1.49
N ILE A 629 -4.82 6.33 1.57
CA ILE A 629 -4.89 7.77 1.92
C ILE A 629 -5.98 8.50 1.11
N ALA A 630 -6.76 9.32 1.82
CA ALA A 630 -7.89 10.14 1.33
C ALA A 630 -9.02 9.38 0.59
N GLY A 631 -8.87 8.09 0.33
CA GLY A 631 -9.79 7.30 -0.48
C GLY A 631 -10.98 6.75 0.30
N ILE A 632 -11.77 5.92 -0.37
CA ILE A 632 -12.97 5.31 0.21
C ILE A 632 -12.63 4.42 1.42
N GLN A 633 -11.46 3.78 1.43
CA GLN A 633 -11.01 2.96 2.56
C GLN A 633 -10.75 3.80 3.81
N ALA A 634 -10.12 4.98 3.66
CA ALA A 634 -9.93 5.92 4.76
C ALA A 634 -11.27 6.43 5.30
N ARG A 635 -12.24 6.73 4.41
CA ARG A 635 -13.59 7.18 4.82
C ARG A 635 -14.35 6.09 5.58
N LYS A 636 -14.23 4.83 5.16
CA LYS A 636 -14.76 3.68 5.89
C LYS A 636 -14.13 3.53 7.28
N ALA A 637 -12.80 3.62 7.38
CA ALA A 637 -12.10 3.58 8.68
C ALA A 637 -12.56 4.74 9.59
N ARG A 638 -12.63 5.97 9.05
CA ARG A 638 -13.09 7.17 9.76
C ARG A 638 -14.53 7.07 10.25
N SER A 639 -15.38 6.37 9.52
CA SER A 639 -16.79 6.17 9.91
C SER A 639 -16.93 5.31 11.17
N LEU A 640 -15.88 4.58 11.55
CA LEU A 640 -15.85 3.74 12.75
C LEU A 640 -14.95 4.27 13.86
N SER A 641 -13.84 4.94 13.53
CA SER A 641 -12.87 5.37 14.54
C SER A 641 -12.01 6.55 14.09
N LEU A 642 -11.56 7.36 15.05
CA LEU A 642 -10.49 8.34 14.88
C LEU A 642 -9.09 7.77 15.19
N LEU A 643 -9.03 6.53 15.69
CA LEU A 643 -7.77 5.82 15.98
C LEU A 643 -7.15 5.18 14.73
N GLY A 644 -7.95 5.02 13.67
CA GLY A 644 -7.48 4.42 12.42
C GLY A 644 -6.34 5.23 11.80
N TYR A 645 -5.41 4.52 11.17
CA TYR A 645 -4.35 5.14 10.38
C TYR A 645 -4.01 4.32 9.13
N ASP A 646 -3.48 5.00 8.12
CA ASP A 646 -2.87 4.33 6.99
C ASP A 646 -1.51 3.79 7.38
N SER A 647 -1.39 2.46 7.40
CA SER A 647 -0.19 1.74 7.83
C SER A 647 1.00 1.95 6.89
N GLU A 648 0.76 2.27 5.61
CA GLU A 648 1.83 2.40 4.63
C GLU A 648 1.40 3.21 3.42
N PHE A 649 2.08 4.32 3.19
CA PHE A 649 1.86 5.13 2.00
C PHE A 649 3.17 5.71 1.47
N GLN A 650 3.33 5.73 0.15
CA GLN A 650 4.45 6.41 -0.51
C GLN A 650 4.09 7.88 -0.73
N ASN A 651 4.97 8.78 -0.28
CA ASN A 651 4.59 10.18 -0.08
C ASN A 651 5.12 11.15 -1.14
N GLU A 652 5.92 10.70 -2.11
CA GLU A 652 6.52 11.58 -3.11
C GLU A 652 5.44 12.32 -3.93
N ASN A 653 5.42 13.66 -3.84
CA ASN A 653 4.46 14.53 -4.52
C ASN A 653 2.98 14.25 -4.16
N ARG A 654 2.69 13.85 -2.91
CA ARG A 654 1.34 13.49 -2.44
C ARG A 654 0.70 14.48 -1.45
N GLU A 655 1.18 15.72 -1.38
CA GLU A 655 0.70 16.74 -0.42
C GLU A 655 -0.83 16.87 -0.35
N LYS A 656 -1.52 16.97 -1.49
CA LYS A 656 -2.98 17.09 -1.55
C LYS A 656 -3.70 15.93 -0.84
N TYR A 657 -3.25 14.71 -1.05
CA TYR A 657 -3.83 13.51 -0.43
C TYR A 657 -3.62 13.48 1.07
N ILE A 658 -2.42 13.86 1.53
CA ILE A 658 -2.13 13.96 2.95
C ILE A 658 -3.01 15.02 3.62
N VAL A 659 -3.19 16.19 2.97
CA VAL A 659 -4.09 17.23 3.47
C VAL A 659 -5.52 16.71 3.59
N GLU A 660 -6.05 16.04 2.56
CA GLU A 660 -7.39 15.47 2.57
C GLU A 660 -7.54 14.37 3.64
N HIS A 661 -6.54 13.52 3.83
CA HIS A 661 -6.56 12.45 4.82
C HIS A 661 -6.48 12.98 6.26
N VAL A 662 -5.62 13.97 6.52
CA VAL A 662 -5.56 14.65 7.82
C VAL A 662 -6.88 15.37 8.13
N LYS A 663 -7.57 15.90 7.11
CA LYS A 663 -8.92 16.46 7.25
C LYS A 663 -9.98 15.42 7.65
N LEU A 664 -9.80 14.14 7.33
CA LEU A 664 -10.64 13.07 7.88
C LEU A 664 -10.38 12.85 9.37
N GLY A 665 -9.24 13.30 9.90
CA GLY A 665 -8.83 13.14 11.30
C GLY A 665 -7.93 11.92 11.56
N LEU A 666 -7.68 11.10 10.55
CA LEU A 666 -6.90 9.85 10.65
C LEU A 666 -5.38 10.10 10.65
N GLY A 667 -4.63 9.14 11.19
CA GLY A 667 -3.17 9.12 11.13
C GLY A 667 -2.62 8.41 9.89
N PHE A 668 -1.31 8.45 9.69
CA PHE A 668 -0.65 7.72 8.61
C PHE A 668 0.83 7.44 8.89
N SER A 669 1.37 6.45 8.19
CA SER A 669 2.76 6.01 8.26
C SER A 669 3.45 6.20 6.90
N PRO A 670 4.33 7.23 6.79
CA PRO A 670 5.14 7.41 5.60
C PRO A 670 6.09 6.25 5.34
N PHE A 671 6.03 5.69 4.14
CA PHE A 671 7.03 4.76 3.64
C PHE A 671 8.25 5.55 3.12
N SER A 672 9.50 5.19 3.42
CA SER A 672 9.95 4.55 4.66
C SER A 672 11.23 5.25 5.15
N PHE A 673 11.54 5.11 6.45
CA PHE A 673 12.82 5.50 7.04
C PHE A 673 13.81 4.35 6.86
N PHE A 674 14.64 4.45 5.82
CA PHE A 674 15.61 3.43 5.42
C PHE A 674 16.95 4.07 5.03
N TYR A 675 18.02 3.28 4.89
CA TYR A 675 19.35 3.79 4.54
C TYR A 675 19.53 4.09 3.04
N TYR A 676 18.63 3.59 2.19
CA TYR A 676 18.67 3.74 0.73
C TYR A 676 17.51 4.62 0.26
N GLY A 677 17.84 5.72 -0.42
CA GLY A 677 16.94 6.79 -0.79
C GLY A 677 16.19 6.68 -2.12
N HIS A 678 16.15 5.53 -2.78
CA HIS A 678 15.41 5.42 -4.06
C HIS A 678 13.99 4.87 -3.84
N GLY A 679 13.13 5.10 -4.84
CA GLY A 679 11.70 4.77 -4.78
C GLY A 679 10.91 5.62 -3.78
N GLY A 680 9.69 5.22 -3.44
CA GLY A 680 8.76 5.97 -2.57
C GLY A 680 9.14 6.13 -1.09
N ARG A 681 10.42 6.42 -0.78
CA ARG A 681 11.02 6.56 0.55
C ARG A 681 11.33 8.02 0.91
N LEU A 682 11.74 8.28 2.15
CA LEU A 682 11.94 9.65 2.68
C LEU A 682 13.21 10.35 2.19
N PHE A 683 14.33 9.63 2.08
CA PHE A 683 15.65 10.23 1.87
C PHE A 683 16.09 10.15 0.41
N ALA A 684 16.93 11.06 -0.05
CA ALA A 684 17.46 11.11 -1.41
C ALA A 684 18.77 10.32 -1.56
N ASP A 685 19.48 10.07 -0.46
CA ASP A 685 20.80 9.46 -0.45
C ASP A 685 21.05 8.62 0.82
N TYR A 686 22.28 8.09 0.95
CA TYR A 686 22.72 7.34 2.12
C TYR A 686 23.12 8.21 3.32
N GLU A 687 23.20 9.53 3.10
CA GLU A 687 23.64 10.53 4.08
C GLU A 687 22.44 11.09 4.87
N GLY A 688 21.22 10.74 4.47
CA GLY A 688 19.98 11.06 5.19
C GLY A 688 19.33 12.37 4.77
N HIS A 689 19.72 12.96 3.65
CA HIS A 689 19.07 14.16 3.15
C HIS A 689 17.64 13.85 2.70
N LEU A 690 16.68 14.68 3.09
CA LEU A 690 15.28 14.54 2.70
C LEU A 690 15.12 14.77 1.18
N LYS A 691 14.20 14.03 0.55
CA LYS A 691 13.83 14.32 -0.84
C LYS A 691 13.03 15.62 -0.96
N PRO A 692 13.24 16.42 -2.02
CA PRO A 692 12.35 17.54 -2.34
C PRO A 692 10.86 17.14 -2.39
N GLU A 693 10.57 15.96 -2.95
CA GLU A 693 9.22 15.45 -3.19
C GLU A 693 8.42 15.14 -1.91
N VAL A 694 9.09 15.01 -0.76
CA VAL A 694 8.45 14.73 0.55
C VAL A 694 8.65 15.85 1.56
N LEU A 695 9.28 16.97 1.15
CA LEU A 695 9.55 18.14 2.02
C LEU A 695 8.30 18.64 2.75
N TYR A 696 7.14 18.57 2.09
CA TYR A 696 5.86 19.01 2.66
C TYR A 696 5.48 18.27 3.96
N LEU A 697 5.96 17.04 4.17
CA LEU A 697 5.73 16.29 5.40
C LEU A 697 6.34 16.99 6.61
N CYS A 698 7.52 17.59 6.44
CA CYS A 698 8.21 18.35 7.48
C CYS A 698 7.59 19.74 7.64
N THR A 699 7.32 20.44 6.54
CA THR A 699 6.78 21.81 6.60
C THR A 699 5.35 21.88 7.15
N LEU A 700 4.55 20.83 6.93
CA LEU A 700 3.21 20.71 7.49
C LEU A 700 3.17 19.94 8.82
N SER A 701 4.30 19.46 9.35
CA SER A 701 4.35 18.55 10.50
C SER A 701 3.57 19.04 11.72
N ASN A 702 3.66 20.33 12.07
CA ASN A 702 2.89 20.89 13.18
C ASN A 702 1.38 20.82 12.93
N TRP A 703 0.94 21.20 11.73
CA TRP A 703 -0.47 21.11 11.34
C TRP A 703 -0.96 19.65 11.29
N ILE A 704 -0.17 18.76 10.68
CA ILE A 704 -0.44 17.31 10.64
C ILE A 704 -0.63 16.75 12.05
N ARG A 705 0.16 17.18 13.04
CA ARG A 705 0.05 16.66 14.41
C ARG A 705 -1.10 17.25 15.21
N THR A 706 -1.57 18.46 14.89
CA THR A 706 -2.46 19.24 15.78
C THR A 706 -3.85 19.51 15.22
N TYR A 707 -4.04 19.50 13.90
CA TYR A 707 -5.36 19.68 13.29
C TYR A 707 -6.31 18.58 13.74
N TRP A 708 -7.59 18.85 14.00
CA TRP A 708 -8.63 17.83 14.14
C TRP A 708 -9.92 18.33 13.47
N PRO A 709 -10.66 17.47 12.77
CA PRO A 709 -11.91 17.89 12.14
C PRO A 709 -12.94 18.28 13.20
N GLU A 710 -13.60 19.41 12.98
CA GLU A 710 -14.80 19.80 13.71
C GLU A 710 -16.02 19.09 13.12
N ASP A 711 -16.98 18.69 13.96
CA ASP A 711 -18.27 18.18 13.50
C ASP A 711 -19.17 19.36 13.07
N ILE A 712 -18.90 19.96 11.89
CA ILE A 712 -19.57 21.19 11.40
C ILE A 712 -20.82 20.88 10.53
N ALA A 713 -21.31 19.65 10.50
CA ALA A 713 -22.44 19.32 9.62
C ALA A 713 -23.70 20.09 10.03
N THR A 714 -24.21 20.93 9.13
CA THR A 714 -25.35 21.82 9.41
C THR A 714 -26.70 21.17 9.07
N LYS A 715 -26.71 20.13 8.22
CA LYS A 715 -27.95 19.51 7.70
C LYS A 715 -28.26 18.09 8.20
N GLY A 716 -27.29 17.36 8.75
CA GLY A 716 -27.53 16.00 9.25
C GLY A 716 -26.49 14.95 8.83
N LYS A 717 -26.74 13.69 9.21
CA LYS A 717 -25.85 12.54 8.94
C LYS A 717 -26.51 11.50 8.04
N ILE A 718 -25.79 11.07 7.01
CA ILE A 718 -26.22 10.06 6.03
C ILE A 718 -25.25 8.88 6.02
N ALA A 719 -25.78 7.67 6.14
CA ALA A 719 -25.01 6.44 6.01
C ALA A 719 -25.08 5.93 4.57
N LEU A 720 -23.93 5.83 3.92
CA LEU A 720 -23.75 5.12 2.67
C LEU A 720 -23.26 3.70 2.99
N VAL A 721 -24.12 2.71 2.76
CA VAL A 721 -23.77 1.32 3.02
C VAL A 721 -23.34 0.66 1.71
N SER A 722 -22.05 0.37 1.61
CA SER A 722 -21.39 -0.31 0.50
C SER A 722 -21.85 -1.76 0.41
N ASN A 723 -22.18 -2.22 -0.79
CA ASN A 723 -22.52 -3.63 -1.01
C ASN A 723 -21.24 -4.45 -1.10
N THR A 724 -20.94 -5.21 -0.05
CA THR A 724 -19.70 -5.99 0.08
C THR A 724 -19.47 -6.93 -1.11
N ARG A 725 -20.48 -7.65 -1.59
CA ARG A 725 -20.32 -8.58 -2.72
C ARG A 725 -19.96 -7.86 -4.01
N LEU A 726 -20.71 -6.79 -4.32
CA LEU A 726 -20.51 -6.02 -5.55
C LEU A 726 -19.17 -5.28 -5.54
N ALA A 727 -18.83 -4.65 -4.42
CA ALA A 727 -17.57 -3.94 -4.24
C ALA A 727 -16.35 -4.88 -4.38
N THR A 728 -16.51 -6.17 -4.07
CA THR A 728 -15.46 -7.19 -4.26
C THR A 728 -15.33 -7.64 -5.72
N THR A 729 -16.38 -7.51 -6.53
CA THR A 729 -16.49 -8.17 -7.84
C THR A 729 -16.70 -7.20 -9.00
N THR A 730 -17.96 -6.91 -9.33
CA THR A 730 -18.36 -6.17 -10.54
C THR A 730 -18.32 -4.65 -10.38
N GLY A 731 -17.92 -4.17 -9.20
CA GLY A 731 -17.74 -2.75 -8.89
C GLY A 731 -18.82 -2.19 -7.97
N GLU A 732 -18.41 -1.23 -7.13
CA GLU A 732 -19.30 -0.44 -6.27
C GLU A 732 -20.17 0.51 -7.12
N LEU A 733 -21.40 0.76 -6.67
CA LEU A 733 -22.34 1.63 -7.40
C LEU A 733 -22.48 3.03 -6.76
N THR A 734 -21.91 3.25 -5.59
CA THR A 734 -22.08 4.49 -4.81
C THR A 734 -21.08 5.61 -5.14
N ASP A 735 -20.43 5.54 -6.31
CA ASP A 735 -19.28 6.33 -6.79
C ASP A 735 -19.21 7.81 -6.33
N ASP A 736 -19.77 8.76 -7.09
CA ASP A 736 -19.70 10.21 -6.77
C ASP A 736 -20.50 10.58 -5.49
N LEU A 737 -21.28 9.65 -4.94
CA LEU A 737 -22.35 9.95 -3.99
C LEU A 737 -21.84 10.57 -2.68
N VAL A 738 -20.67 10.13 -2.19
CA VAL A 738 -20.05 10.73 -1.00
C VAL A 738 -19.80 12.22 -1.24
N LYS A 739 -19.15 12.56 -2.34
CA LYS A 739 -18.81 13.94 -2.69
C LYS A 739 -20.07 14.79 -2.91
N ILE A 740 -21.06 14.26 -3.64
CA ILE A 740 -22.34 14.94 -3.89
C ILE A 740 -23.02 15.34 -2.57
N LEU A 741 -23.05 14.44 -1.59
CA LEU A 741 -23.69 14.68 -0.30
C LEU A 741 -22.88 15.63 0.59
N GLU A 742 -21.55 15.50 0.61
CA GLU A 742 -20.67 16.40 1.36
C GLU A 742 -20.74 17.84 0.84
N GLU A 743 -20.72 18.04 -0.49
CA GLU A 743 -20.88 19.36 -1.13
C GLU A 743 -22.25 20.00 -0.86
N ARG A 744 -23.26 19.18 -0.53
CA ARG A 744 -24.60 19.63 -0.13
C ARG A 744 -24.73 19.91 1.37
N GLY A 745 -23.67 19.70 2.16
CA GLY A 745 -23.58 20.04 3.58
C GLY A 745 -23.92 18.93 4.57
N TYR A 746 -23.98 17.66 4.14
CA TYR A 746 -24.25 16.51 5.02
C TYR A 746 -22.96 15.85 5.49
N GLN A 747 -22.99 15.28 6.70
CA GLN A 747 -21.95 14.34 7.16
C GLN A 747 -22.23 12.97 6.58
N VAL A 748 -21.26 12.39 5.87
CA VAL A 748 -21.41 11.07 5.25
C VAL A 748 -20.56 10.04 5.97
N GLY A 749 -21.23 9.02 6.51
CA GLY A 749 -20.57 7.79 6.95
C GLY A 749 -20.55 6.77 5.83
N VAL A 750 -19.41 6.14 5.58
CA VAL A 750 -19.29 5.04 4.62
C VAL A 750 -19.11 3.74 5.41
N LEU A 751 -20.07 2.83 5.32
CA LEU A 751 -20.11 1.59 6.08
C LEU A 751 -20.19 0.39 5.14
N GLU A 752 -19.69 -0.77 5.57
CA GLU A 752 -19.76 -2.00 4.77
C GLU A 752 -20.99 -2.81 5.17
N GLY A 753 -21.72 -3.34 4.19
CA GLY A 753 -22.96 -4.07 4.43
C GLY A 753 -22.82 -5.22 5.43
N MET A 754 -21.79 -6.06 5.30
CA MET A 754 -21.53 -7.14 6.26
C MET A 754 -21.25 -6.63 7.69
N ARG A 755 -20.58 -5.47 7.84
CA ARG A 755 -20.30 -4.89 9.15
C ARG A 755 -21.59 -4.36 9.79
N VAL A 756 -22.42 -3.67 9.02
CA VAL A 756 -23.74 -3.19 9.49
C VAL A 756 -24.67 -4.34 9.84
N SER A 757 -24.71 -5.41 9.03
CA SER A 757 -25.49 -6.63 9.31
C SER A 757 -25.11 -7.25 10.66
N ARG A 758 -23.85 -7.11 11.09
CA ARG A 758 -23.34 -7.63 12.35
C ARG A 758 -23.54 -6.67 13.53
N ASN A 759 -23.42 -5.37 13.27
CA ASN A 759 -23.41 -4.27 14.23
C ASN A 759 -24.45 -3.19 13.83
N PRO A 760 -25.76 -3.48 13.99
CA PRO A 760 -26.83 -2.57 13.56
C PRO A 760 -26.80 -1.21 14.29
N GLU A 761 -26.21 -1.15 15.49
CA GLU A 761 -26.02 0.07 16.29
C GLU A 761 -25.20 1.14 15.55
N LEU A 762 -24.38 0.75 14.56
CA LEU A 762 -23.62 1.70 13.74
C LEU A 762 -24.51 2.66 12.94
N LEU A 763 -25.81 2.34 12.77
CA LEU A 763 -26.76 3.17 12.05
C LEU A 763 -27.53 4.16 12.95
N GLU A 764 -27.42 4.07 14.28
CA GLU A 764 -28.30 4.80 15.23
C GLU A 764 -28.29 6.32 15.05
N ASN A 765 -27.16 6.89 14.63
CA ASN A 765 -26.97 8.34 14.48
C ASN A 765 -27.19 8.86 13.06
N TYR A 766 -27.67 8.03 12.14
CA TYR A 766 -27.91 8.39 10.74
C TYR A 766 -29.40 8.56 10.46
N GLN A 767 -29.76 9.62 9.72
CA GLN A 767 -31.16 9.93 9.37
C GLN A 767 -31.61 9.23 8.08
N LEU A 768 -30.66 8.96 7.19
CA LEU A 768 -30.86 8.27 5.93
C LEU A 768 -29.78 7.21 5.72
N VAL A 769 -30.20 6.02 5.32
CA VAL A 769 -29.34 4.97 4.77
C VAL A 769 -29.56 4.90 3.27
N ILE A 770 -28.47 4.94 2.50
CA ILE A 770 -28.48 4.68 1.05
C ILE A 770 -27.66 3.41 0.80
N THR A 771 -28.25 2.43 0.11
CA THR A 771 -27.57 1.20 -0.31
C THR A 771 -28.18 0.65 -1.58
N THR A 772 -27.44 -0.16 -2.32
CA THR A 772 -28.01 -0.86 -3.48
C THR A 772 -28.76 -2.13 -3.07
N SER A 773 -29.88 -2.41 -3.73
CA SER A 773 -30.60 -3.68 -3.66
C SER A 773 -30.01 -4.75 -4.60
N SER A 774 -29.15 -4.35 -5.55
CA SER A 774 -28.45 -5.30 -6.43
C SER A 774 -27.57 -6.23 -5.59
N TYR A 775 -27.82 -7.54 -5.64
CA TYR A 775 -27.14 -8.53 -4.79
C TYR A 775 -27.21 -8.20 -3.29
N MET A 776 -28.35 -7.69 -2.82
CA MET A 776 -28.49 -7.29 -1.42
C MET A 776 -28.29 -8.48 -0.46
N ASP A 777 -27.55 -8.24 0.62
CA ASP A 777 -27.51 -9.16 1.75
C ASP A 777 -28.88 -9.16 2.45
N ILE A 778 -29.50 -10.34 2.55
CA ILE A 778 -30.78 -10.50 3.24
C ILE A 778 -30.67 -10.09 4.72
N LYS A 779 -29.51 -10.29 5.36
CA LYS A 779 -29.31 -9.86 6.74
C LYS A 779 -29.29 -8.34 6.88
N LEU A 780 -28.74 -7.63 5.88
CA LEU A 780 -28.81 -6.17 5.84
C LEU A 780 -30.27 -5.70 5.66
N LEU A 781 -31.05 -6.35 4.80
CA LEU A 781 -32.48 -6.05 4.64
C LEU A 781 -33.25 -6.24 5.96
N GLU A 782 -32.96 -7.32 6.69
CA GLU A 782 -33.52 -7.57 8.03
C GLU A 782 -33.17 -6.44 9.00
N VAL A 783 -31.89 -6.07 9.12
CA VAL A 783 -31.43 -4.97 9.99
C VAL A 783 -32.13 -3.66 9.64
N LEU A 784 -32.20 -3.34 8.34
CA LEU A 784 -32.84 -2.11 7.87
C LEU A 784 -34.35 -2.12 8.12
N SER A 785 -35.00 -3.27 8.17
CA SER A 785 -36.44 -3.45 8.44
C SER A 785 -36.78 -3.39 9.92
N GLU A 786 -36.02 -4.12 10.73
CA GLU A 786 -36.39 -4.42 12.11
C GLU A 786 -35.72 -3.47 13.11
N SER A 787 -34.45 -3.14 12.87
CA SER A 787 -33.62 -2.37 13.82
C SER A 787 -33.57 -0.88 13.46
N TYR A 788 -33.24 -0.55 12.22
CA TYR A 788 -33.11 0.85 11.80
C TYR A 788 -34.45 1.54 11.55
N LYS A 789 -34.60 2.78 12.03
CA LYS A 789 -35.87 3.54 11.99
C LYS A 789 -35.87 4.75 11.07
N GLY A 790 -34.70 5.18 10.59
CA GLY A 790 -34.58 6.31 9.67
C GLY A 790 -35.03 5.97 8.24
N LEU A 791 -34.88 6.95 7.35
CA LEU A 791 -35.20 6.80 5.93
C LEU A 791 -34.25 5.80 5.26
N VAL A 792 -34.75 5.02 4.32
CA VAL A 792 -33.94 4.09 3.52
C VAL A 792 -34.18 4.34 2.04
N LEU A 793 -33.10 4.57 1.29
CA LEU A 793 -33.08 4.55 -0.17
C LEU A 793 -32.37 3.28 -0.64
N LEU A 794 -33.14 2.37 -1.21
CA LEU A 794 -32.63 1.27 -2.01
C LEU A 794 -32.52 1.70 -3.47
N PHE A 795 -31.48 1.25 -4.18
CA PHE A 795 -31.41 1.42 -5.63
C PHE A 795 -30.86 0.18 -6.34
N GLY A 796 -31.32 -0.09 -7.56
CA GLY A 796 -30.86 -1.20 -8.39
C GLY A 796 -31.83 -2.38 -8.43
N ARG A 797 -31.27 -3.58 -8.58
CA ARG A 797 -32.04 -4.79 -8.93
C ARG A 797 -32.75 -5.41 -7.73
N LEU A 798 -33.82 -6.14 -7.98
CA LEU A 798 -34.60 -6.90 -6.99
C LEU A 798 -34.56 -8.42 -7.24
N ASP A 799 -33.95 -8.87 -8.34
CA ASP A 799 -34.07 -10.26 -8.81
C ASP A 799 -33.11 -11.24 -8.12
N MET A 800 -32.04 -10.77 -7.49
CA MET A 800 -31.02 -11.62 -6.85
C MET A 800 -30.48 -10.99 -5.56
N ASP A 801 -30.19 -11.84 -4.59
CA ASP A 801 -29.53 -11.49 -3.33
C ASP A 801 -28.01 -11.75 -3.38
N SER A 802 -27.32 -11.56 -2.26
CA SER A 802 -25.88 -11.79 -2.14
C SER A 802 -25.44 -13.24 -2.45
N TYR A 803 -26.32 -14.22 -2.34
CA TYR A 803 -26.07 -15.60 -2.78
C TYR A 803 -26.34 -15.84 -4.27
N ALA A 804 -26.79 -14.83 -5.00
CA ALA A 804 -27.26 -14.97 -6.38
C ALA A 804 -28.36 -16.03 -6.54
N ARG A 805 -29.29 -16.12 -5.59
CA ARG A 805 -30.40 -17.08 -5.63
C ARG A 805 -31.53 -16.65 -6.56
N LYS A 806 -32.35 -17.61 -6.98
CA LYS A 806 -33.59 -17.38 -7.73
C LYS A 806 -34.54 -16.44 -6.96
N PRO A 807 -35.38 -15.62 -7.65
CA PRO A 807 -36.24 -14.63 -6.99
C PRO A 807 -37.18 -15.22 -5.94
N ASP A 808 -37.71 -16.43 -6.18
CA ASP A 808 -38.59 -17.19 -5.27
C ASP A 808 -37.88 -17.78 -4.04
N LYS A 809 -36.55 -17.70 -3.99
CA LYS A 809 -35.71 -18.19 -2.88
C LYS A 809 -34.78 -17.13 -2.28
N GLY A 810 -34.72 -15.94 -2.87
CA GLY A 810 -33.77 -14.87 -2.55
C GLY A 810 -34.44 -13.56 -2.13
N LEU A 811 -33.93 -12.44 -2.64
CA LEU A 811 -34.33 -11.09 -2.24
C LEU A 811 -35.82 -10.81 -2.44
N ALA A 812 -36.36 -11.13 -3.62
CA ALA A 812 -37.76 -10.86 -3.93
C ALA A 812 -38.72 -11.65 -3.01
N ALA A 813 -38.44 -12.93 -2.75
CA ALA A 813 -39.20 -13.73 -1.79
C ALA A 813 -39.17 -13.14 -0.37
N GLU A 814 -38.02 -12.65 0.08
CA GLU A 814 -37.93 -12.01 1.40
C GLU A 814 -38.67 -10.66 1.45
N MET A 815 -38.64 -9.88 0.36
CA MET A 815 -39.43 -8.64 0.25
C MET A 815 -40.93 -8.91 0.31
N VAL A 816 -41.43 -9.92 -0.40
CA VAL A 816 -42.84 -10.35 -0.33
C VAL A 816 -43.22 -10.77 1.09
N LYS A 817 -42.39 -11.61 1.72
CA LYS A 817 -42.60 -12.08 3.10
C LYS A 817 -42.68 -10.93 4.11
N ARG A 818 -41.94 -9.84 3.87
CA ARG A 818 -41.91 -8.63 4.71
C ARG A 818 -42.92 -7.57 4.31
N GLU A 819 -43.75 -7.83 3.30
CA GLU A 819 -44.68 -6.85 2.72
C GLU A 819 -43.97 -5.54 2.31
N LEU A 820 -42.82 -5.67 1.65
CA LEU A 820 -42.00 -4.56 1.17
C LEU A 820 -42.03 -4.47 -0.36
N PHE A 821 -42.54 -3.36 -0.88
CA PHE A 821 -42.67 -2.97 -2.29
C PHE A 821 -43.53 -3.87 -3.20
N ILE A 822 -43.26 -5.17 -3.27
CA ILE A 822 -43.81 -6.10 -4.27
C ILE A 822 -44.77 -7.14 -3.66
N LYS A 823 -45.76 -7.57 -4.44
CA LYS A 823 -46.78 -8.58 -4.08
C LYS A 823 -46.34 -10.01 -4.35
N GLU A 824 -45.53 -10.19 -5.40
CA GLU A 824 -45.09 -11.49 -5.89
C GLU A 824 -43.58 -11.51 -6.05
N SER A 825 -42.96 -12.69 -5.88
CA SER A 825 -41.51 -12.83 -5.99
C SER A 825 -41.02 -12.90 -7.44
N SER A 826 -41.93 -12.96 -8.41
CA SER A 826 -41.63 -12.87 -9.84
C SER A 826 -41.13 -11.47 -10.18
N VAL A 827 -39.84 -11.38 -10.53
CA VAL A 827 -39.21 -10.12 -10.97
C VAL A 827 -38.72 -10.30 -12.39
N ASP A 828 -39.38 -9.61 -13.32
CA ASP A 828 -38.99 -9.62 -14.72
C ASP A 828 -37.70 -8.81 -14.92
N LYS A 829 -37.04 -9.03 -16.06
CA LYS A 829 -35.94 -8.19 -16.53
C LYS A 829 -36.44 -7.33 -17.67
N PHE A 830 -35.82 -6.19 -17.90
CA PHE A 830 -36.06 -5.45 -19.14
C PHE A 830 -35.65 -6.32 -20.33
N SER A 831 -36.65 -6.93 -20.98
CA SER A 831 -36.51 -7.63 -22.25
C SER A 831 -36.37 -6.59 -23.36
N LEU A 832 -35.17 -6.06 -23.54
CA LEU A 832 -34.83 -5.29 -24.72
C LEU A 832 -33.72 -6.02 -25.48
N ALA A 833 -33.75 -5.89 -26.81
CA ALA A 833 -32.95 -6.62 -27.78
C ALA A 833 -31.55 -6.98 -27.25
N THR A 834 -31.15 -8.24 -27.47
CA THR A 834 -29.89 -8.85 -27.02
C THR A 834 -28.79 -7.81 -26.86
N VAL A 835 -28.37 -7.51 -25.62
CA VAL A 835 -27.20 -6.65 -25.40
C VAL A 835 -26.02 -7.31 -26.06
N GLN A 836 -25.50 -6.62 -27.06
CA GLN A 836 -24.38 -7.10 -27.83
C GLN A 836 -23.10 -6.62 -27.15
N ASN A 837 -22.15 -7.54 -27.00
CA ASN A 837 -20.88 -7.30 -26.32
C ASN A 837 -19.74 -7.61 -27.27
N MET A 838 -18.72 -6.76 -27.27
CA MET A 838 -17.49 -6.93 -28.04
C MET A 838 -16.34 -7.03 -27.06
N ASP A 839 -15.72 -8.20 -27.00
CA ASP A 839 -14.49 -8.39 -26.24
C ASP A 839 -13.35 -7.64 -26.93
N LEU A 840 -12.62 -6.83 -26.16
CA LEU A 840 -11.50 -6.02 -26.63
C LEU A 840 -10.16 -6.51 -26.08
N ARG A 841 -10.11 -7.67 -25.39
CA ARG A 841 -8.86 -8.26 -24.91
C ARG A 841 -7.91 -8.66 -26.04
N GLY A 842 -6.64 -8.82 -25.68
CA GLY A 842 -5.57 -9.22 -26.57
C GLY A 842 -4.66 -8.04 -26.95
N SER A 843 -4.15 -8.04 -28.19
CA SER A 843 -3.06 -7.14 -28.57
C SER A 843 -3.53 -5.74 -28.99
N TRP A 844 -3.06 -4.71 -28.29
CA TRP A 844 -3.29 -3.29 -28.61
C TRP A 844 -2.01 -2.63 -29.12
N ASP A 845 -2.17 -1.58 -29.93
CA ASP A 845 -1.05 -0.69 -30.26
C ASP A 845 -0.71 0.15 -29.02
N PHE A 846 0.59 0.32 -28.74
CA PHE A 846 1.08 1.09 -27.59
C PHE A 846 2.24 2.02 -27.97
N TYR A 847 2.28 3.20 -27.35
CA TYR A 847 3.36 4.16 -27.51
C TYR A 847 3.63 4.90 -26.19
N TYR A 848 4.84 4.78 -25.66
CA TYR A 848 5.28 5.55 -24.49
C TYR A 848 5.76 6.93 -24.93
N ALA A 849 5.05 7.97 -24.52
CA ALA A 849 5.33 9.37 -24.85
C ALA A 849 6.16 10.09 -23.77
N GLY A 850 6.37 9.49 -22.59
CA GLY A 850 7.10 10.09 -21.47
C GLY A 850 6.32 11.22 -20.78
N LYS A 851 7.00 12.01 -19.94
CA LYS A 851 6.38 13.06 -19.12
C LYS A 851 5.73 14.14 -20.00
N HIS A 852 4.42 14.31 -19.88
CA HIS A 852 3.66 15.38 -20.51
C HIS A 852 3.24 16.44 -19.47
N LYS A 853 3.10 17.71 -19.88
CA LYS A 853 2.85 18.84 -18.96
C LYS A 853 1.39 19.05 -18.58
N SER A 854 0.44 18.45 -19.32
CA SER A 854 -0.98 18.71 -19.13
C SER A 854 -1.86 17.55 -19.60
N ALA A 855 -3.04 17.42 -18.99
CA ALA A 855 -4.07 16.47 -19.41
C ALA A 855 -4.40 16.60 -20.92
N PRO A 856 -4.46 15.49 -21.66
CA PRO A 856 -4.78 15.51 -23.08
C PRO A 856 -6.25 15.92 -23.29
N LYS A 857 -6.48 16.88 -24.20
CA LYS A 857 -7.83 17.27 -24.64
C LYS A 857 -8.26 16.57 -25.92
N THR A 858 -7.30 16.06 -26.68
CA THR A 858 -7.47 15.32 -27.93
C THR A 858 -6.47 14.18 -27.96
N PRO A 859 -6.65 13.17 -28.83
CA PRO A 859 -5.61 12.20 -29.11
C PRO A 859 -4.31 12.86 -29.61
N LEU A 860 -3.20 12.12 -29.57
CA LEU A 860 -1.87 12.59 -29.95
C LEU A 860 -1.87 13.16 -31.39
N ALA A 861 -1.40 14.41 -31.58
CA ALA A 861 -1.49 15.12 -32.87
C ALA A 861 -0.82 14.38 -34.05
N ASN A 862 0.14 13.50 -33.77
CA ASN A 862 0.97 12.79 -34.73
C ASN A 862 0.77 11.26 -34.71
N MET A 863 -0.40 10.77 -34.29
CA MET A 863 -0.70 9.32 -34.13
C MET A 863 -0.34 8.43 -35.34
N ASN A 864 -0.39 8.97 -36.56
CA ASN A 864 -0.05 8.22 -37.77
C ASN A 864 1.46 8.14 -38.07
N SER A 865 2.29 8.87 -37.34
CA SER A 865 3.74 8.97 -37.56
C SER A 865 4.59 8.44 -36.39
N VAL A 866 3.95 8.04 -35.27
CA VAL A 866 4.64 7.38 -34.16
C VAL A 866 4.81 5.88 -34.43
N ASN A 867 5.93 5.32 -33.97
CA ASN A 867 6.21 3.89 -34.12
C ASN A 867 5.53 3.11 -32.97
N TRP A 868 4.36 2.55 -33.25
CA TRP A 868 3.57 1.77 -32.29
C TRP A 868 4.22 0.42 -32.02
N SER A 869 4.37 0.06 -30.74
CA SER A 869 4.66 -1.31 -30.31
C SER A 869 3.34 -2.04 -30.02
N ARG A 870 3.41 -3.34 -29.75
CA ARG A 870 2.23 -4.15 -29.38
C ARG A 870 2.34 -4.59 -27.93
N VAL A 871 1.28 -4.39 -27.16
CA VAL A 871 1.15 -4.87 -25.77
C VAL A 871 -0.12 -5.71 -25.61
N SER A 872 -0.12 -6.60 -24.62
CA SER A 872 -1.33 -7.31 -24.24
C SER A 872 -2.19 -6.44 -23.34
N VAL A 873 -3.50 -6.46 -23.56
CA VAL A 873 -4.54 -5.90 -22.70
C VAL A 873 -5.50 -7.04 -22.32
N PRO A 874 -5.64 -7.41 -21.03
CA PRO A 874 -5.02 -6.75 -19.89
C PRO A 874 -3.48 -6.93 -19.83
N GLY A 875 -2.79 -5.97 -19.23
CA GLY A 875 -1.34 -5.96 -19.01
C GLY A 875 -0.85 -4.67 -18.36
N MET A 876 0.25 -4.79 -17.62
CA MET A 876 0.95 -3.66 -16.97
C MET A 876 2.24 -3.31 -17.73
N TRP A 877 2.67 -2.06 -17.61
CA TRP A 877 3.94 -1.49 -18.06
C TRP A 877 4.48 -0.55 -16.97
N GLY A 878 5.78 -0.24 -16.96
CA GLY A 878 6.43 0.49 -15.85
C GLY A 878 7.45 -0.36 -15.09
N GLU A 879 7.91 0.12 -13.93
CA GLU A 879 8.87 -0.62 -13.09
C GLU A 879 8.11 -1.49 -12.06
N GLU A 880 8.64 -2.67 -11.71
CA GLU A 880 8.07 -3.50 -10.65
C GLU A 880 8.92 -3.40 -9.36
N GLY A 881 8.41 -2.70 -8.33
CA GLY A 881 8.95 -2.78 -6.97
C GLY A 881 8.94 -1.46 -6.19
N ILE A 882 8.28 -1.47 -5.02
CA ILE A 882 8.23 -0.37 -4.04
C ILE A 882 9.62 -0.06 -3.45
N GLU A 883 10.48 -1.08 -3.34
CA GLU A 883 11.75 -0.99 -2.58
C GLU A 883 12.97 -0.58 -3.45
N ALA A 884 12.80 -0.33 -4.76
CA ALA A 884 13.93 -0.49 -5.68
C ALA A 884 14.01 0.30 -6.99
N SER A 885 12.92 0.91 -7.43
CA SER A 885 12.91 1.64 -8.70
C SER A 885 13.90 2.81 -8.66
N GLN A 886 14.94 2.78 -9.51
CA GLN A 886 15.83 3.92 -9.74
C GLN A 886 15.22 4.92 -10.73
N ARG A 887 14.28 4.49 -11.61
CA ARG A 887 13.69 5.33 -12.64
C ARG A 887 12.24 4.94 -12.95
N TYR A 888 11.30 5.51 -12.21
CA TYR A 888 9.89 5.41 -12.58
C TYR A 888 9.67 5.86 -14.04
N LEU A 889 9.10 5.00 -14.90
CA LEU A 889 8.63 5.35 -16.25
C LEU A 889 7.37 6.23 -16.15
N LEU A 890 7.58 7.45 -15.65
CA LEU A 890 6.52 8.43 -15.41
C LEU A 890 6.13 9.13 -16.70
N GLY A 891 4.81 9.31 -16.87
CA GLY A 891 4.25 10.01 -18.01
C GLY A 891 3.27 9.17 -18.81
N ASP A 892 3.00 9.59 -20.04
CA ASP A 892 1.89 9.09 -20.82
C ASP A 892 2.27 7.84 -21.61
N GLY A 893 1.47 6.78 -21.46
CA GLY A 893 1.40 5.63 -22.36
C GLY A 893 0.11 5.71 -23.18
N TRP A 894 0.24 5.78 -24.49
CA TRP A 894 -0.90 5.83 -25.40
C TRP A 894 -1.23 4.43 -25.90
N TYR A 895 -2.49 4.06 -25.80
CA TYR A 895 -3.05 2.83 -26.33
C TYR A 895 -3.98 3.15 -27.50
N ARG A 896 -3.97 2.29 -28.53
CA ARG A 896 -4.91 2.38 -29.67
C ARG A 896 -5.49 1.01 -30.04
N ARG A 897 -6.79 1.01 -30.34
CA ARG A 897 -7.51 -0.16 -30.88
C ARG A 897 -8.56 0.26 -31.91
N GLU A 898 -8.53 -0.38 -33.07
CA GLU A 898 -9.62 -0.33 -34.05
C GLU A 898 -10.70 -1.38 -33.72
N VAL A 899 -11.97 -1.01 -33.88
CA VAL A 899 -13.12 -1.89 -33.66
C VAL A 899 -14.17 -1.69 -34.76
N LEU A 900 -14.82 -2.77 -35.21
CA LEU A 900 -15.93 -2.69 -36.17
C LEU A 900 -17.25 -2.77 -35.41
N ILE A 901 -17.96 -1.65 -35.24
CA ILE A 901 -19.26 -1.64 -34.55
C ILE A 901 -20.37 -1.96 -35.57
N PRO A 902 -21.08 -3.09 -35.45
CA PRO A 902 -22.14 -3.45 -36.38
C PRO A 902 -23.30 -2.44 -36.37
N ILE A 903 -24.00 -2.28 -37.50
CA ILE A 903 -25.11 -1.31 -37.62
C ILE A 903 -26.31 -1.70 -36.73
N GLU A 904 -26.40 -2.98 -36.39
CA GLU A 904 -27.42 -3.59 -35.54
C GLU A 904 -27.31 -3.16 -34.07
N TRP A 905 -26.21 -2.51 -33.69
CA TRP A 905 -25.95 -2.03 -32.33
C TRP A 905 -26.43 -0.59 -32.10
N LYS A 906 -27.05 0.03 -33.12
CA LYS A 906 -27.41 1.45 -33.12
C LYS A 906 -28.25 1.81 -31.89
N GLY A 907 -27.70 2.68 -31.06
CA GLY A 907 -28.25 3.02 -29.75
C GLY A 907 -27.17 3.61 -28.85
N SER A 908 -27.36 3.52 -27.54
CA SER A 908 -26.33 3.92 -26.57
C SER A 908 -25.37 2.76 -26.33
N LEU A 909 -24.07 3.05 -26.28
CA LEU A 909 -23.01 2.08 -25.98
C LEU A 909 -22.22 2.53 -24.76
N GLU A 910 -21.55 1.58 -24.11
CA GLU A 910 -20.59 1.82 -23.05
C GLU A 910 -19.28 1.09 -23.34
N LEU A 911 -18.15 1.76 -23.08
CA LEU A 911 -16.85 1.12 -22.94
C LEU A 911 -16.64 0.76 -21.47
N VAL A 912 -16.41 -0.53 -21.22
CA VAL A 912 -16.24 -1.10 -19.88
C VAL A 912 -14.83 -1.64 -19.72
N ILE A 913 -14.10 -1.16 -18.70
CA ILE A 913 -12.73 -1.57 -18.40
C ILE A 913 -12.62 -1.86 -16.90
N GLY A 914 -12.07 -3.02 -16.52
CA GLY A 914 -12.00 -3.46 -15.12
C GLY A 914 -11.19 -2.52 -14.23
N ALA A 915 -9.98 -2.15 -14.66
CA ALA A 915 -9.17 -1.08 -14.05
C ALA A 915 -8.01 -0.69 -14.98
N ILE A 916 -7.60 0.58 -14.87
CA ILE A 916 -6.41 1.14 -15.50
C ILE A 916 -5.58 1.80 -14.41
N ASP A 917 -4.30 1.44 -14.33
CA ASP A 917 -3.31 2.02 -13.42
C ASP A 917 -2.47 3.07 -14.17
N ASP A 918 -2.26 4.32 -13.75
CA ASP A 918 -2.95 5.04 -12.70
C ASP A 918 -4.17 5.78 -13.26
N GLU A 919 -3.90 6.84 -14.02
CA GLU A 919 -4.92 7.73 -14.57
C GLU A 919 -5.15 7.44 -16.05
N ASP A 920 -6.36 7.72 -16.52
CA ASP A 920 -6.68 7.62 -17.95
C ASP A 920 -7.55 8.76 -18.48
N TRP A 921 -7.35 9.06 -19.76
CA TRP A 921 -8.25 9.81 -20.62
C TRP A 921 -8.57 8.95 -21.83
N THR A 922 -9.86 8.66 -22.01
CA THR A 922 -10.33 7.72 -23.00
C THR A 922 -11.16 8.42 -24.08
N PHE A 923 -10.74 8.22 -25.32
CA PHE A 923 -11.29 8.85 -26.52
C PHE A 923 -11.91 7.79 -27.44
N PHE A 924 -13.00 8.17 -28.12
CA PHE A 924 -13.64 7.36 -29.16
C PHE A 924 -13.82 8.22 -30.40
N ASN A 925 -13.28 7.77 -31.55
CA ASN A 925 -13.25 8.52 -32.81
C ASN A 925 -12.79 9.98 -32.66
N GLY A 926 -11.82 10.25 -31.78
CA GLY A 926 -11.27 11.59 -31.54
C GLY A 926 -11.93 12.39 -30.41
N GLU A 927 -13.12 11.97 -29.94
CA GLU A 927 -13.87 12.67 -28.88
C GLU A 927 -13.62 12.05 -27.50
N LEU A 928 -13.40 12.87 -26.47
CA LEU A 928 -13.19 12.39 -25.10
C LEU A 928 -14.52 11.86 -24.51
N ILE A 929 -14.59 10.57 -24.21
CA ILE A 929 -15.80 9.92 -23.66
C ILE A 929 -15.73 9.69 -22.16
N GLY A 930 -14.52 9.71 -21.57
CA GLY A 930 -14.34 9.49 -20.14
C GLY A 930 -12.92 9.73 -19.67
N LYS A 931 -12.77 9.87 -18.36
CA LYS A 931 -11.48 9.96 -17.68
C LYS A 931 -11.62 9.45 -16.26
N THR A 932 -10.53 8.96 -15.69
CA THR A 932 -10.41 8.68 -14.26
C THR A 932 -9.03 9.14 -13.82
N ILE A 933 -9.00 10.11 -12.92
CA ILE A 933 -7.77 10.81 -12.54
C ILE A 933 -7.64 10.89 -11.02
N SER A 934 -6.40 10.88 -10.53
CA SER A 934 -6.11 10.80 -9.10
C SER A 934 -6.64 12.01 -8.34
N SER A 935 -6.64 13.19 -8.99
CA SER A 935 -7.17 14.43 -8.41
C SER A 935 -8.69 14.42 -8.12
N GLU A 936 -9.43 13.49 -8.73
CA GLU A 936 -10.87 13.26 -8.51
C GLU A 936 -11.11 12.02 -7.64
N LYS A 937 -10.27 10.98 -7.79
CA LYS A 937 -10.37 9.70 -7.07
C LYS A 937 -8.98 9.19 -6.71
N SER A 938 -8.62 9.21 -5.42
CA SER A 938 -7.24 8.87 -4.98
C SER A 938 -6.82 7.42 -5.28
N ASP A 939 -7.77 6.50 -5.41
CA ASP A 939 -7.60 5.11 -5.81
C ASP A 939 -7.90 4.87 -7.30
N CYS A 940 -7.73 5.89 -8.15
CA CYS A 940 -7.96 5.83 -9.60
C CYS A 940 -7.43 4.55 -10.28
N HIS A 941 -6.25 4.09 -9.89
CA HIS A 941 -5.62 2.87 -10.40
C HIS A 941 -6.47 1.60 -10.21
N LEU A 942 -7.38 1.56 -9.23
CA LEU A 942 -8.22 0.40 -8.90
C LEU A 942 -9.68 0.56 -9.36
N GLN A 943 -10.04 1.72 -9.90
CA GLN A 943 -11.43 2.05 -10.23
C GLN A 943 -11.94 1.24 -11.43
N PHE A 944 -13.20 0.81 -11.37
CA PHE A 944 -13.86 0.22 -12.52
C PHE A 944 -14.30 1.33 -13.49
N ARG A 945 -14.01 1.19 -14.80
CA ARG A 945 -14.37 2.19 -15.82
C ARG A 945 -15.64 1.78 -16.55
N LYS A 946 -16.61 2.69 -16.61
CA LYS A 946 -17.78 2.63 -17.49
C LYS A 946 -17.95 3.98 -18.16
N TYR A 947 -17.55 4.09 -19.43
CA TYR A 947 -17.65 5.34 -20.19
C TYR A 947 -18.73 5.22 -21.26
N VAL A 948 -19.77 6.05 -21.15
CA VAL A 948 -20.84 6.13 -22.15
C VAL A 948 -20.25 6.67 -23.46
N ILE A 949 -20.52 5.98 -24.57
CA ILE A 949 -20.13 6.39 -25.92
C ILE A 949 -21.37 7.03 -26.58
N PRO A 950 -21.37 8.36 -26.82
CA PRO A 950 -22.50 9.03 -27.45
C PRO A 950 -22.82 8.46 -28.83
N ALA A 951 -24.09 8.15 -29.10
CA ALA A 951 -24.52 7.51 -30.34
C ALA A 951 -24.18 8.31 -31.62
N ASN A 952 -24.05 9.64 -31.48
CA ASN A 952 -23.74 10.57 -32.57
C ASN A 952 -22.26 10.54 -33.00
N ILE A 953 -21.35 10.00 -32.19
CA ILE A 953 -19.92 9.90 -32.53
C ILE A 953 -19.54 8.50 -33.06
N VAL A 954 -20.47 7.55 -33.06
CA VAL A 954 -20.24 6.17 -33.52
C VAL A 954 -20.44 6.07 -35.03
N ASN A 955 -19.43 5.55 -35.72
CA ASN A 955 -19.49 5.17 -37.13
C ASN A 955 -20.13 3.78 -37.26
N TRP A 956 -21.44 3.73 -37.23
CA TRP A 956 -22.21 2.47 -37.30
C TRP A 956 -21.97 1.70 -38.61
N GLY A 957 -21.79 0.38 -38.50
CA GLY A 957 -21.47 -0.51 -39.62
C GLY A 957 -20.06 -0.32 -40.20
N LYS A 958 -19.20 0.46 -39.54
CA LYS A 958 -17.85 0.82 -40.00
C LYS A 958 -16.82 0.68 -38.88
N LYS A 959 -15.55 0.81 -39.24
CA LYS A 959 -14.45 0.88 -38.27
C LYS A 959 -14.57 2.15 -37.42
N ASN A 960 -14.28 2.00 -36.15
CA ASN A 960 -14.18 3.03 -35.12
C ASN A 960 -12.83 2.87 -34.43
N GLU A 961 -12.37 3.91 -33.76
CA GLU A 961 -11.10 3.94 -33.05
C GLU A 961 -11.30 4.27 -31.57
N ILE A 962 -10.65 3.50 -30.71
CA ILE A 962 -10.51 3.75 -29.29
C ILE A 962 -9.06 4.16 -29.03
N VAL A 963 -8.88 5.28 -28.35
CA VAL A 963 -7.56 5.77 -27.91
C VAL A 963 -7.60 6.03 -26.42
N ILE A 964 -6.64 5.50 -25.68
CA ILE A 964 -6.54 5.70 -24.24
C ILE A 964 -5.17 6.28 -23.94
N CYS A 965 -5.14 7.48 -23.36
CA CYS A 965 -3.94 8.01 -22.73
C CYS A 965 -3.92 7.55 -21.28
N ASN A 966 -2.97 6.71 -20.92
CA ASN A 966 -2.76 6.22 -19.58
C ASN A 966 -1.54 6.93 -18.98
N LEU A 967 -1.76 7.82 -18.02
CA LEU A 967 -0.68 8.52 -17.34
C LEU A 967 -0.20 7.67 -16.17
N ASN A 968 1.05 7.23 -16.24
CA ASN A 968 1.77 6.66 -15.12
C ASN A 968 2.21 7.80 -14.19
N THR A 969 1.55 7.92 -13.04
CA THR A 969 1.97 8.88 -12.01
C THR A 969 3.01 8.27 -11.08
N PHE A 970 3.08 6.94 -11.00
CA PHE A 970 3.98 6.24 -10.11
C PHE A 970 4.09 4.72 -10.38
N ASN A 971 5.29 4.13 -10.21
CA ASN A 971 5.53 2.68 -10.29
C ASN A 971 5.10 2.04 -11.63
N LYS A 972 3.92 1.43 -11.66
CA LYS A 972 3.37 0.72 -12.81
C LYS A 972 2.18 1.50 -13.36
N ALA A 973 1.91 1.28 -14.63
CA ALA A 973 0.69 1.69 -15.27
C ALA A 973 0.17 0.55 -16.16
N GLY A 974 -1.04 0.68 -16.67
CA GLY A 974 -1.58 -0.21 -17.69
C GLY A 974 -3.04 -0.54 -17.47
N ILE A 975 -3.66 -1.02 -18.54
CA ILE A 975 -5.01 -1.58 -18.51
C ILE A 975 -4.89 -3.01 -18.01
N TYR A 976 -4.99 -3.28 -16.72
CA TYR A 976 -4.55 -4.55 -16.14
C TYR A 976 -5.66 -5.45 -15.59
N LYS A 977 -6.86 -4.91 -15.36
CA LYS A 977 -7.97 -5.67 -14.81
C LYS A 977 -9.10 -5.78 -15.82
N GLU A 978 -9.62 -6.99 -15.95
CA GLU A 978 -10.78 -7.33 -16.79
C GLU A 978 -12.09 -6.92 -16.12
N PRO A 979 -13.20 -6.77 -16.89
CA PRO A 979 -13.34 -6.97 -18.34
C PRO A 979 -12.77 -5.80 -19.16
N ILE A 980 -12.54 -5.99 -20.48
CA ILE A 980 -12.29 -4.88 -21.44
C ILE A 980 -13.22 -5.10 -22.63
N LYS A 981 -14.34 -4.36 -22.69
CA LYS A 981 -15.40 -4.60 -23.69
C LYS A 981 -16.21 -3.36 -24.07
N ILE A 982 -16.82 -3.36 -25.24
CA ILE A 982 -17.94 -2.47 -25.57
C ILE A 982 -19.24 -3.24 -25.39
N GLN A 983 -20.24 -2.61 -24.79
CA GLN A 983 -21.58 -3.18 -24.65
C GLN A 983 -22.67 -2.17 -25.04
N SER A 984 -23.80 -2.63 -25.56
CA SER A 984 -24.99 -1.79 -25.77
C SER A 984 -25.80 -1.60 -24.48
N THR A 985 -26.38 -0.41 -24.25
CA THR A 985 -27.28 -0.14 -23.12
C THR A 985 -28.74 -0.01 -23.55
N VAL A 986 -29.65 -0.20 -22.60
CA VAL A 986 -31.07 0.08 -22.78
C VAL A 986 -31.31 1.56 -22.56
N SER A 987 -31.90 2.24 -23.55
CA SER A 987 -32.32 3.64 -23.43
C SER A 987 -33.82 3.73 -23.17
N GLY A 988 -34.19 4.24 -22.00
CA GLY A 988 -35.55 4.61 -21.63
C GLY A 988 -35.64 6.10 -21.28
N LYS A 989 -36.80 6.55 -20.85
CA LYS A 989 -36.97 7.86 -20.20
C LYS A 989 -37.68 7.68 -18.87
N VAL A 990 -37.35 8.49 -17.87
CA VAL A 990 -38.08 8.54 -16.61
C VAL A 990 -39.17 9.62 -16.68
N CYS A 991 -40.41 9.22 -16.40
CA CYS A 991 -41.59 10.09 -16.31
C CYS A 991 -41.98 10.26 -14.84
N TRP A 992 -41.88 11.49 -14.32
CA TRP A 992 -42.14 11.79 -12.91
C TRP A 992 -43.62 12.06 -12.66
N LEU A 993 -44.13 11.54 -11.55
CA LEU A 993 -45.55 11.61 -11.19
C LEU A 993 -45.79 12.50 -9.96
N SER A 994 -46.91 13.21 -9.97
CA SER A 994 -47.52 13.83 -8.78
C SER A 994 -49.01 13.55 -8.79
N ASN A 995 -49.53 13.00 -7.68
CA ASN A 995 -50.92 12.56 -7.58
C ASN A 995 -51.35 11.62 -8.74
N GLY A 996 -50.43 10.78 -9.22
CA GLY A 996 -50.66 9.85 -10.33
C GLY A 996 -50.60 10.45 -11.74
N ASN A 997 -50.36 11.76 -11.87
CA ASN A 997 -50.24 12.43 -13.16
C ASN A 997 -48.78 12.81 -13.46
N GLU A 998 -48.37 12.76 -14.72
CA GLU A 998 -47.04 13.21 -15.16
C GLU A 998 -46.90 14.73 -14.96
N VAL A 999 -45.82 15.16 -14.32
CA VAL A 999 -45.63 16.56 -13.89
C VAL A 999 -44.33 17.21 -14.35
N SER A 1000 -43.46 16.49 -15.06
CA SER A 1000 -42.24 17.06 -15.63
C SER A 1000 -41.88 16.39 -16.95
N GLU A 1001 -41.02 17.04 -17.71
CA GLU A 1001 -40.47 16.46 -18.93
C GLU A 1001 -39.74 15.13 -18.66
N ALA A 1002 -39.81 14.23 -19.64
CA ALA A 1002 -39.22 12.91 -19.57
C ALA A 1002 -37.70 12.99 -19.74
N ILE A 1003 -36.97 12.65 -18.68
CA ILE A 1003 -35.50 12.71 -18.63
C ILE A 1003 -34.92 11.38 -19.13
N PRO A 1004 -33.80 11.35 -19.88
CA PRO A 1004 -33.15 10.09 -20.25
C PRO A 1004 -32.85 9.20 -19.04
N LEU A 1005 -33.07 7.89 -19.20
CA LEU A 1005 -32.75 6.87 -18.20
C LEU A 1005 -31.93 5.76 -18.86
N ASN A 1006 -30.76 5.47 -18.29
CA ASN A 1006 -29.90 4.38 -18.73
C ASN A 1006 -30.07 3.21 -17.77
N LEU A 1007 -30.46 2.04 -18.29
CA LEU A 1007 -30.56 0.81 -17.49
C LEU A 1007 -29.69 -0.28 -18.11
N SER A 1008 -29.17 -1.17 -17.28
CA SER A 1008 -28.54 -2.39 -17.79
C SER A 1008 -29.63 -3.41 -18.22
N LYS A 1009 -29.27 -4.41 -19.04
CA LYS A 1009 -30.16 -5.55 -19.34
C LYS A 1009 -30.59 -6.36 -18.12
N ASN A 1010 -29.90 -6.18 -17.01
CA ASN A 1010 -30.16 -6.90 -15.78
C ASN A 1010 -31.06 -6.11 -14.83
N ALA A 1011 -31.40 -4.85 -15.15
CA ALA A 1011 -32.33 -4.05 -14.36
C ALA A 1011 -33.67 -4.78 -14.20
N SER A 1012 -34.23 -4.69 -12.99
CA SER A 1012 -35.51 -5.30 -12.67
C SER A 1012 -36.65 -4.53 -13.31
N CYS A 1013 -37.56 -5.23 -13.96
CA CYS A 1013 -38.79 -4.67 -14.50
C CYS A 1013 -39.96 -5.06 -13.58
N VAL A 1014 -40.61 -4.06 -13.00
CA VAL A 1014 -41.74 -4.25 -12.08
C VAL A 1014 -42.89 -3.37 -12.55
N TYR A 1015 -44.08 -3.95 -12.68
CA TYR A 1015 -45.29 -3.24 -13.11
C TYR A 1015 -46.16 -2.85 -11.92
N LYS A 1016 -47.07 -1.89 -12.13
CA LYS A 1016 -47.89 -1.29 -11.07
C LYS A 1016 -48.84 -2.31 -10.41
N GLU A 1017 -49.30 -3.29 -11.15
CA GLU A 1017 -50.13 -4.41 -10.68
C GLU A 1017 -49.40 -5.26 -9.63
N ASN A 1018 -48.06 -5.37 -9.75
CA ASN A 1018 -47.22 -6.25 -8.93
C ASN A 1018 -46.63 -5.54 -7.70
N ILE A 1019 -46.89 -4.25 -7.49
CA ILE A 1019 -46.53 -3.53 -6.26
C ILE A 1019 -47.66 -3.54 -5.23
N LEU A 1020 -47.33 -3.46 -3.94
CA LEU A 1020 -48.31 -3.44 -2.85
C LEU A 1020 -49.19 -2.17 -2.89
N ASN A 1021 -50.42 -2.27 -2.37
CA ASN A 1021 -51.42 -1.20 -2.50
C ASN A 1021 -51.07 0.09 -1.71
N ASN A 1022 -50.25 -0.03 -0.66
CA ASN A 1022 -49.74 1.09 0.14
C ASN A 1022 -48.45 1.71 -0.44
N VAL A 1023 -48.00 1.27 -1.63
CA VAL A 1023 -46.81 1.79 -2.29
C VAL A 1023 -47.20 2.92 -3.26
N GLU A 1024 -46.58 4.07 -3.07
CA GLU A 1024 -46.73 5.25 -3.92
C GLU A 1024 -45.73 5.20 -5.10
N VAL A 1025 -46.23 5.36 -6.34
CA VAL A 1025 -45.38 5.47 -7.53
C VAL A 1025 -45.03 6.93 -7.78
N LEU A 1026 -43.75 7.26 -7.66
CA LEU A 1026 -43.21 8.61 -7.86
C LEU A 1026 -42.68 8.82 -9.28
N ALA A 1027 -42.28 7.75 -9.98
CA ALA A 1027 -41.88 7.80 -11.38
C ALA A 1027 -42.07 6.46 -12.10
N GLN A 1028 -42.22 6.50 -13.43
CA GLN A 1028 -42.31 5.33 -14.32
C GLN A 1028 -41.29 5.41 -15.46
N VAL A 1029 -40.96 4.28 -16.08
CA VAL A 1029 -40.12 4.24 -17.29
C VAL A 1029 -41.00 4.34 -18.53
N GLY A 1030 -40.78 5.35 -19.37
CA GLY A 1030 -41.43 5.55 -20.67
C GLY A 1030 -40.49 5.26 -21.84
N GLY A 1031 -41.05 4.87 -22.99
CA GLY A 1031 -40.30 4.57 -24.23
C GLY A 1031 -41.11 3.77 -25.24
N ILE A 1032 -40.64 3.64 -26.49
CA ILE A 1032 -41.32 2.84 -27.52
C ILE A 1032 -41.27 1.36 -27.12
N GLY A 1033 -42.44 0.74 -26.90
CA GLY A 1033 -42.55 -0.70 -26.59
C GLY A 1033 -42.42 -1.08 -25.11
N LEU A 1034 -42.37 -0.11 -24.18
CA LEU A 1034 -42.37 -0.36 -22.73
C LEU A 1034 -43.75 -0.07 -22.12
N ASP A 1035 -44.33 -1.04 -21.41
CA ASP A 1035 -45.62 -0.91 -20.74
C ASP A 1035 -45.50 -0.22 -19.36
N LYS A 1036 -44.91 0.99 -19.35
CA LYS A 1036 -44.75 1.88 -18.18
C LYS A 1036 -44.42 1.22 -16.82
N PRO A 1037 -43.34 0.41 -16.71
CA PRO A 1037 -42.93 -0.16 -15.43
C PRO A 1037 -42.56 0.94 -14.43
N VAL A 1038 -42.62 0.64 -13.13
CA VAL A 1038 -42.28 1.60 -12.07
C VAL A 1038 -40.78 1.87 -12.07
N ALA A 1039 -40.38 3.13 -11.85
CA ALA A 1039 -38.99 3.55 -11.82
C ALA A 1039 -38.55 4.01 -10.42
N PHE A 1040 -39.41 4.79 -9.75
CA PHE A 1040 -39.16 5.28 -8.40
C PHE A 1040 -40.43 5.13 -7.56
N ILE A 1041 -40.34 4.43 -6.43
CA ILE A 1041 -41.47 4.16 -5.54
C ILE A 1041 -41.14 4.51 -4.09
N ARG A 1042 -42.19 4.77 -3.31
CA ARG A 1042 -42.11 5.04 -1.87
C ARG A 1042 -43.11 4.19 -1.09
N GLN A 1043 -42.67 3.64 0.04
CA GLN A 1043 -43.52 3.00 1.04
C GLN A 1043 -43.10 3.48 2.43
N ASP A 1044 -43.87 4.37 3.05
CA ASP A 1044 -43.55 4.98 4.34
C ASP A 1044 -42.15 5.62 4.38
N ARG A 1045 -41.21 5.02 5.12
CA ARG A 1045 -39.80 5.44 5.24
C ARG A 1045 -38.87 4.87 4.15
N TRP A 1046 -39.38 3.97 3.32
CA TRP A 1046 -38.63 3.25 2.29
C TRP A 1046 -38.83 3.87 0.92
N TYR A 1047 -37.73 3.92 0.18
CA TYR A 1047 -37.69 4.34 -1.21
C TYR A 1047 -36.93 3.28 -2.02
N TRP A 1048 -37.38 3.02 -3.24
CA TRP A 1048 -36.65 2.19 -4.20
C TRP A 1048 -36.55 2.86 -5.57
N TRP A 1049 -35.33 2.95 -6.09
CA TRP A 1049 -34.97 3.47 -7.40
C TRP A 1049 -34.42 2.35 -8.29
N ILE A 1050 -34.93 2.21 -9.52
CA ILE A 1050 -34.64 1.07 -10.40
C ILE A 1050 -33.19 0.97 -10.91
N ASP A 1051 -32.43 2.05 -10.82
CA ASP A 1051 -31.13 2.23 -11.47
C ASP A 1051 -30.03 1.33 -10.91
N ASP A 1052 -29.43 0.53 -11.79
CA ASP A 1052 -28.33 -0.39 -11.51
C ASP A 1052 -26.98 0.09 -12.06
N SER A 1053 -26.87 1.38 -12.36
CA SER A 1053 -25.64 2.08 -12.70
C SER A 1053 -25.00 2.77 -11.49
N ALA A 1054 -23.78 3.28 -11.69
CA ALA A 1054 -23.06 4.01 -10.65
C ALA A 1054 -23.58 5.44 -10.52
N TRP A 1055 -23.58 5.98 -9.30
CA TRP A 1055 -23.99 7.36 -9.02
C TRP A 1055 -23.04 8.37 -9.68
N SER A 1056 -23.61 9.36 -10.36
CA SER A 1056 -22.90 10.39 -11.13
C SER A 1056 -23.54 11.75 -10.93
N SER A 1057 -22.70 12.75 -10.64
CA SER A 1057 -23.14 14.15 -10.56
C SER A 1057 -23.73 14.72 -11.86
N LYS A 1058 -23.55 14.01 -12.99
CA LYS A 1058 -24.04 14.40 -14.32
C LYS A 1058 -25.38 13.74 -14.69
N ASP A 1059 -25.85 12.77 -13.92
CA ASP A 1059 -27.11 12.10 -14.19
C ASP A 1059 -28.27 12.88 -13.53
N GLU A 1060 -29.09 13.51 -14.37
CA GLU A 1060 -30.19 14.36 -13.93
C GLU A 1060 -31.29 13.57 -13.20
N ALA A 1061 -31.54 12.31 -13.60
CA ALA A 1061 -32.54 11.47 -12.95
C ALA A 1061 -32.10 11.11 -11.52
N GLN A 1062 -30.84 10.70 -11.36
CA GLN A 1062 -30.23 10.44 -10.06
C GLN A 1062 -30.27 11.68 -9.15
N MET A 1063 -29.89 12.86 -9.66
CA MET A 1063 -29.91 14.10 -8.86
C MET A 1063 -31.32 14.44 -8.37
N LYS A 1064 -32.33 14.22 -9.20
CA LYS A 1064 -33.73 14.45 -8.82
C LYS A 1064 -34.24 13.45 -7.78
N VAL A 1065 -33.81 12.18 -7.82
CA VAL A 1065 -34.06 11.20 -6.75
C VAL A 1065 -33.51 11.70 -5.41
N LEU A 1066 -32.26 12.18 -5.40
CA LEU A 1066 -31.63 12.72 -4.19
C LEU A 1066 -32.36 13.96 -3.68
N ASP A 1067 -32.73 14.90 -4.55
CA ASP A 1067 -33.47 16.10 -4.15
C ASP A 1067 -34.79 15.76 -3.46
N ILE A 1068 -35.51 14.75 -3.94
CA ILE A 1068 -36.79 14.32 -3.35
C ILE A 1068 -36.58 13.77 -1.93
N ILE A 1069 -35.57 12.91 -1.73
CA ILE A 1069 -35.36 12.27 -0.42
C ILE A 1069 -34.69 13.21 0.57
N LEU A 1070 -33.71 14.02 0.16
CA LEU A 1070 -32.99 14.94 1.05
C LEU A 1070 -33.91 16.05 1.60
N ARG A 1071 -34.94 16.46 0.83
CA ARG A 1071 -36.00 17.36 1.34
C ARG A 1071 -36.79 16.78 2.52
N LYS A 1072 -36.71 15.48 2.80
CA LYS A 1072 -37.31 14.85 3.98
C LYS A 1072 -36.40 14.86 5.20
N ILE A 1073 -35.09 15.02 4.99
CA ILE A 1073 -34.11 15.19 6.07
C ILE A 1073 -34.08 16.66 6.51
N ASP A 1074 -34.19 17.58 5.54
CA ASP A 1074 -34.15 19.03 5.78
C ASP A 1074 -35.44 19.59 6.43
N LYS A 1075 -36.51 18.79 6.49
CA LYS A 1075 -37.80 19.14 7.10
C LYS A 1075 -37.98 18.42 8.42
#